data_AF-A0A135VDR9-F1
#
_entry.id   AF-A0A135VDR9-F1
#
_cell.length_a   1.000
_cell.length_b   1.000
_cell.length_c   1.000
_cell.angle_alpha   90.00
_cell.angle_beta   90.00
_cell.angle_gamma   90.00
#
_symmetry.space_group_name_H-M   'P 1'
#
loop_
_entity.id
_entity.type
_entity.pdbx_description
1 polymer ?
#
loop_
_entity_poly.entity_id
_entity_poly.type
_entity_poly.pdbx_seq_one_letter_code
_entity_poly.pdbx_strand_id
1 'polypeptide(L)'
;MPHERTDGADWYSEIECEETPDEPESREVHDEVEKDATEEAEDFDRQEEIEWIANEAAKEFDELRSKIKEIEDLAEVAAKEFDDLQREKDMEAKESFEDDLENDLDEVRDELHDEYVNDLSHQLEGVSRKDSEVEEGSDDGVTSEATEASESYEDVGTGMVYAMETRSESEGETQSEVECEKEELENTETHEPADDEVESLDDGFRNKISRQEAPEIEHGETSSSNPVEEIENQGVQQIESNETPELPEPESSKIEPQHDDQSELRHEDTKESRIEDDVDSVEEFDVDLGAKAAQEVEKSSEDSNEVIEPEIDSDMSELELSEFIEQEESSHEQEAFESELDDDIPEEFISRVEELVERLEESESESEERVIVEALTGERVVDRTLKPRSFFGEDEETSEEEDIRRRFRELFSELSEEERERLKEIIRSRLKSEEDLEELIARHPSVKLSSDYKQKLKDARSFVRGMKKGPAPKLVRELWALEVEREWTKVVGESIRRSFERFLMERLNAKSKKTKSKRKLVDSQGGPVQTCNYPKIGDEQIDSLRKLEVIVEQKFPGLKENKSYTKWMTQAKKYFKKSNPQKLHSHPTIFRMINNVLQNQIRVKSIRKRLGKFQDADTIKQKLVDLEMDESIDSWPTADKQWKHLELYYQILELLEKGMLQCDVDRKLKLGSTRTKAIIDGVTPWPIRIVVNPHSIRSKIQTEHSPIRLYESLENIGVISQQQLNVKLKEYPGLTTLSNFKSLKSDAILYFTLKENFKGRQNIRNSELLTISDRIGIAPTKARRWTLEANRPQLLVYIEQAIKNKIKANKLRTSLFANSFDHLSTLRRNLYIEPYLNQWKNIEDMTKYTKAYFRFLDLFETGYPLNIIASLLEVHETAILSWTKGILPRGLQILKEIPTNPPRNGWKWLPLRVEENVYYDYIEVPIKNIDFSSILEVCKQLKLPFQEFMYILGMILADGYIQPTSKTSYSLRILLSQKYEWSKKILEDVSNSFSMLSPSRISYLERELDSICELCIDSPFFVWMREVIFNLGPNDKKTYSTLKADWIHRIPQDFQIPFLQGIADGDGYASLISQRVGIGSLANKRHIKKILESFNIESLLQKKGIEIVHHASIRNLHNLPLFKNATSRLENLSELCEMIDARPKRKRVTSFEISEISRLRQKGLTYGEISLQLWREHKISRSIATIGRIARKYKTNS
;
A
#
# COMPACT_ATOMS: atom_id res chain seq x y z
N MET A 1 -57.45 -36.89 -112.87
CA MET A 1 -56.66 -37.76 -113.77
C MET A 1 -55.27 -37.15 -113.96
N PRO A 2 -54.51 -36.93 -112.87
CA PRO A 2 -53.33 -37.80 -112.63
C PRO A 2 -52.89 -37.90 -111.13
N HIS A 3 -51.71 -38.48 -110.90
CA HIS A 3 -50.68 -38.23 -109.85
C HIS A 3 -50.86 -38.58 -108.33
N GLU A 4 -49.82 -39.27 -107.82
CA GLU A 4 -49.03 -39.07 -106.57
C GLU A 4 -49.53 -39.37 -105.12
N ARG A 5 -48.61 -39.98 -104.33
CA ARG A 5 -48.43 -39.96 -102.83
C ARG A 5 -49.55 -40.63 -101.99
N THR A 6 -49.37 -41.08 -100.73
CA THR A 6 -48.24 -41.15 -99.74
C THR A 6 -48.47 -42.31 -98.72
N ASP A 7 -47.39 -42.77 -98.07
CA ASP A 7 -47.23 -43.35 -96.71
C ASP A 7 -48.22 -44.36 -96.06
N GLY A 8 -47.72 -45.59 -95.82
CA GLY A 8 -47.46 -46.13 -94.46
C GLY A 8 -48.60 -46.72 -93.59
N ALA A 9 -48.64 -48.05 -93.44
CA ALA A 9 -49.39 -48.78 -92.38
C ALA A 9 -48.85 -50.21 -92.17
N ASP A 10 -49.07 -50.80 -90.99
CA ASP A 10 -48.93 -52.26 -90.70
C ASP A 10 -49.81 -52.67 -89.48
N TRP A 11 -50.06 -53.96 -89.23
CA TRP A 11 -51.32 -54.44 -88.60
C TRP A 11 -51.23 -55.57 -87.51
N TYR A 12 -52.06 -55.40 -86.46
CA TYR A 12 -52.84 -56.41 -85.68
C TYR A 12 -52.21 -57.43 -84.66
N SER A 13 -52.58 -57.22 -83.37
CA SER A 13 -53.13 -58.15 -82.35
C SER A 13 -52.55 -59.55 -82.04
N GLU A 14 -52.35 -59.87 -80.74
CA GLU A 14 -53.27 -60.73 -79.94
C GLU A 14 -52.91 -60.89 -78.43
N ILE A 15 -53.95 -61.19 -77.62
CA ILE A 15 -53.98 -61.86 -76.29
C ILE A 15 -53.48 -61.10 -75.02
N GLU A 16 -54.21 -61.31 -73.91
CA GLU A 16 -54.01 -60.78 -72.55
C GLU A 16 -53.57 -61.90 -71.56
N CYS A 17 -52.74 -61.57 -70.57
CA CYS A 17 -52.58 -62.32 -69.30
C CYS A 17 -52.23 -61.35 -68.16
N GLU A 18 -52.66 -61.66 -66.93
CA GLU A 18 -52.36 -60.90 -65.71
C GLU A 18 -51.13 -61.49 -64.99
N GLU A 19 -50.17 -60.65 -64.60
CA GLU A 19 -49.11 -61.01 -63.64
C GLU A 19 -48.88 -59.85 -62.64
N THR A 20 -48.44 -60.20 -61.43
CA THR A 20 -48.33 -59.34 -60.24
C THR A 20 -46.91 -58.82 -59.99
N PRO A 21 -46.72 -57.74 -59.21
CA PRO A 21 -45.40 -57.18 -58.92
C PRO A 21 -44.66 -57.96 -57.82
N ASP A 22 -43.33 -58.11 -57.98
CA ASP A 22 -42.41 -58.59 -56.93
C ASP A 22 -41.80 -57.41 -56.14
N GLU A 23 -41.75 -57.53 -54.81
CA GLU A 23 -41.13 -56.57 -53.88
C GLU A 23 -39.78 -57.08 -53.35
N PRO A 24 -38.75 -56.22 -53.20
CA PRO A 24 -37.46 -56.59 -52.58
C PRO A 24 -37.19 -55.95 -51.20
N GLU A 25 -38.21 -55.71 -50.36
CA GLU A 25 -38.07 -55.08 -49.03
C GLU A 25 -37.59 -56.06 -47.92
N SER A 26 -36.45 -56.73 -48.10
CA SER A 26 -35.95 -57.72 -47.12
C SER A 26 -34.43 -57.77 -46.93
N ARG A 27 -33.72 -56.66 -47.21
CA ARG A 27 -32.27 -56.55 -46.94
C ARG A 27 -31.87 -55.42 -45.98
N GLU A 28 -32.37 -54.20 -46.18
CA GLU A 28 -31.97 -53.06 -45.34
C GLU A 28 -32.28 -53.28 -43.85
N VAL A 29 -33.44 -53.88 -43.53
CA VAL A 29 -33.84 -54.22 -42.15
C VAL A 29 -32.87 -55.20 -41.47
N HIS A 30 -32.15 -56.02 -42.22
CA HIS A 30 -31.23 -57.00 -41.63
C HIS A 30 -29.83 -56.41 -41.36
N ASP A 31 -29.40 -55.46 -42.20
CA ASP A 31 -28.14 -54.73 -42.04
C ASP A 31 -28.25 -53.65 -40.93
N GLU A 32 -29.42 -53.03 -40.74
CA GLU A 32 -29.67 -52.11 -39.60
C GLU A 32 -29.65 -52.85 -38.25
N VAL A 33 -30.34 -53.99 -38.14
CA VAL A 33 -30.39 -54.77 -36.88
C VAL A 33 -29.02 -55.35 -36.49
N GLU A 34 -28.20 -55.78 -37.46
CA GLU A 34 -26.84 -56.24 -37.16
C GLU A 34 -25.92 -55.08 -36.74
N LYS A 35 -26.15 -53.87 -37.26
CA LYS A 35 -25.41 -52.66 -36.87
C LYS A 35 -25.78 -52.18 -35.47
N ASP A 36 -27.08 -52.07 -35.15
CA ASP A 36 -27.53 -51.60 -33.83
C ASP A 36 -27.04 -52.55 -32.72
N ALA A 37 -27.04 -53.86 -32.97
CA ALA A 37 -26.47 -54.86 -32.05
C ALA A 37 -24.95 -54.71 -31.83
N THR A 38 -24.20 -54.15 -32.80
CA THR A 38 -22.77 -53.82 -32.60
C THR A 38 -22.56 -52.50 -31.87
N GLU A 39 -23.44 -51.51 -32.04
CA GLU A 39 -23.36 -50.24 -31.30
C GLU A 39 -23.75 -50.41 -29.83
N GLU A 40 -24.75 -51.24 -29.50
CA GLU A 40 -25.04 -51.65 -28.10
C GLU A 40 -23.87 -52.41 -27.45
N ALA A 41 -23.15 -53.24 -28.21
CA ALA A 41 -21.99 -53.97 -27.69
C ALA A 41 -20.79 -53.04 -27.40
N GLU A 42 -20.48 -52.10 -28.31
CA GLU A 42 -19.42 -51.12 -28.07
C GLU A 42 -19.72 -50.18 -26.89
N ASP A 43 -20.98 -49.81 -26.68
CA ASP A 43 -21.37 -48.97 -25.52
C ASP A 43 -21.38 -49.76 -24.20
N PHE A 44 -21.61 -51.08 -24.21
CA PHE A 44 -21.46 -51.92 -23.02
C PHE A 44 -19.98 -52.05 -22.60
N ASP A 45 -19.07 -52.34 -23.54
CA ASP A 45 -17.63 -52.39 -23.29
C ASP A 45 -17.09 -51.04 -22.75
N ARG A 46 -17.59 -49.91 -23.30
CA ARG A 46 -17.28 -48.56 -22.78
C ARG A 46 -17.81 -48.34 -21.36
N GLN A 47 -18.96 -48.92 -21.02
CA GLN A 47 -19.54 -48.76 -19.69
C GLN A 47 -18.72 -49.52 -18.64
N GLU A 48 -18.22 -50.73 -18.94
CA GLU A 48 -17.25 -51.42 -18.09
C GLU A 48 -15.91 -50.65 -17.98
N GLU A 49 -15.39 -50.06 -19.08
CA GLU A 49 -14.16 -49.24 -19.03
C GLU A 49 -14.34 -47.98 -18.15
N ILE A 50 -15.48 -47.30 -18.25
CA ILE A 50 -15.81 -46.14 -17.42
C ILE A 50 -15.97 -46.53 -15.94
N GLU A 51 -16.64 -47.65 -15.65
CA GLU A 51 -16.80 -48.14 -14.28
C GLU A 51 -15.46 -48.59 -13.68
N TRP A 52 -14.57 -49.21 -14.46
CA TRP A 52 -13.21 -49.52 -14.03
C TRP A 52 -12.38 -48.27 -13.72
N ILE A 53 -12.40 -47.26 -14.60
CA ILE A 53 -11.70 -45.98 -14.38
C ILE A 53 -12.26 -45.26 -13.14
N ALA A 54 -13.57 -45.27 -12.92
CA ALA A 54 -14.20 -44.67 -11.75
C ALA A 54 -13.77 -45.35 -10.44
N ASN A 55 -13.69 -46.68 -10.42
CA ASN A 55 -13.27 -47.45 -9.25
C ASN A 55 -11.77 -47.25 -8.91
N GLU A 56 -10.88 -47.25 -9.91
CA GLU A 56 -9.45 -47.02 -9.65
C GLU A 56 -9.19 -45.56 -9.23
N ALA A 57 -9.94 -44.59 -9.79
CA ALA A 57 -9.87 -43.19 -9.34
C ALA A 57 -10.40 -43.00 -7.91
N ALA A 58 -11.49 -43.68 -7.52
CA ALA A 58 -11.99 -43.65 -6.14
C ALA A 58 -10.93 -44.17 -5.14
N LYS A 59 -10.26 -45.27 -5.52
CA LYS A 59 -9.16 -45.86 -4.75
C LYS A 59 -7.93 -44.93 -4.62
N GLU A 60 -7.55 -44.21 -5.68
CA GLU A 60 -6.53 -43.15 -5.59
C GLU A 60 -6.97 -42.00 -4.65
N PHE A 61 -8.26 -41.62 -4.67
CA PHE A 61 -8.79 -40.61 -3.74
C PHE A 61 -8.78 -41.06 -2.28
N ASP A 62 -9.08 -42.33 -1.99
CA ASP A 62 -9.01 -42.86 -0.62
C ASP A 62 -7.56 -42.96 -0.11
N GLU A 63 -6.61 -43.36 -0.97
CA GLU A 63 -5.18 -43.35 -0.61
C GLU A 63 -4.66 -41.92 -0.37
N LEU A 64 -5.13 -40.93 -1.14
CA LEU A 64 -4.83 -39.52 -0.91
C LEU A 64 -5.47 -38.99 0.38
N ARG A 65 -6.70 -39.39 0.70
CA ARG A 65 -7.37 -39.03 1.97
C ARG A 65 -6.63 -39.59 3.19
N SER A 66 -6.15 -40.83 3.10
CA SER A 66 -5.33 -41.42 4.17
C SER A 66 -4.05 -40.62 4.44
N LYS A 67 -3.38 -40.13 3.38
CA LYS A 67 -2.15 -39.32 3.49
C LYS A 67 -2.41 -37.89 3.94
N ILE A 68 -3.56 -37.30 3.58
CA ILE A 68 -3.98 -36.00 4.10
C ILE A 68 -4.17 -36.10 5.62
N LYS A 69 -4.88 -37.13 6.09
CA LYS A 69 -5.07 -37.34 7.52
C LYS A 69 -3.74 -37.56 8.26
N GLU A 70 -2.83 -38.37 7.72
CA GLU A 70 -1.49 -38.56 8.29
C GLU A 70 -0.72 -37.24 8.46
N ILE A 71 -0.87 -36.30 7.51
CA ILE A 71 -0.29 -34.95 7.58
C ILE A 71 -1.00 -34.07 8.60
N GLU A 72 -2.31 -34.20 8.77
CA GLU A 72 -3.12 -33.46 9.76
C GLU A 72 -2.82 -33.94 11.19
N ASP A 73 -2.76 -35.25 11.43
CA ASP A 73 -2.37 -35.86 12.71
C ASP A 73 -0.94 -35.41 13.11
N LEU A 74 0.01 -35.39 12.15
CA LEU A 74 1.37 -34.86 12.37
C LEU A 74 1.41 -33.35 12.62
N ALA A 75 0.51 -32.57 12.00
CA ALA A 75 0.42 -31.14 12.21
C ALA A 75 -0.15 -30.78 13.59
N GLU A 76 -1.11 -31.55 14.12
CA GLU A 76 -1.61 -31.37 15.48
C GLU A 76 -0.53 -31.66 16.53
N VAL A 77 0.26 -32.74 16.35
CA VAL A 77 1.41 -33.04 17.21
C VAL A 77 2.43 -31.90 17.19
N ALA A 78 2.82 -31.42 16.01
CA ALA A 78 3.78 -30.32 15.87
C ALA A 78 3.26 -28.99 16.45
N ALA A 79 1.96 -28.71 16.32
CA ALA A 79 1.34 -27.54 16.93
C ALA A 79 1.36 -27.61 18.46
N LYS A 80 1.12 -28.81 19.03
CA LYS A 80 1.16 -29.05 20.47
C LYS A 80 2.57 -28.93 21.04
N GLU A 81 3.58 -29.48 20.37
CA GLU A 81 4.99 -29.30 20.75
C GLU A 81 5.40 -27.82 20.71
N PHE A 82 4.91 -27.05 19.74
CA PHE A 82 5.15 -25.61 19.67
C PHE A 82 4.49 -24.85 20.83
N ASP A 83 3.25 -25.20 21.18
CA ASP A 83 2.50 -24.63 22.30
C ASP A 83 3.20 -24.89 23.65
N ASP A 84 3.71 -26.10 23.87
CA ASP A 84 4.44 -26.45 25.10
C ASP A 84 5.83 -25.78 25.15
N LEU A 85 6.55 -25.68 24.03
CA LEU A 85 7.80 -24.89 23.91
C LEU A 85 7.58 -23.38 24.08
N GLN A 86 6.39 -22.86 23.78
CA GLN A 86 6.04 -21.46 24.03
C GLN A 86 5.72 -21.25 25.52
N ARG A 87 5.00 -22.18 26.16
CA ARG A 87 4.77 -22.16 27.62
C ARG A 87 6.07 -22.21 28.42
N GLU A 88 7.03 -23.03 28.01
CA GLU A 88 8.35 -23.12 28.65
C GLU A 88 9.06 -21.75 28.63
N LYS A 89 9.13 -21.10 27.47
CA LYS A 89 9.72 -19.75 27.33
C LYS A 89 8.94 -18.65 28.05
N ASP A 90 7.61 -18.74 28.08
CA ASP A 90 6.77 -17.79 28.79
C ASP A 90 6.95 -17.94 30.33
N MET A 91 7.34 -19.12 30.82
CA MET A 91 7.79 -19.29 32.21
C MET A 91 9.24 -18.81 32.42
N GLU A 92 10.21 -19.15 31.56
CA GLU A 92 11.60 -18.63 31.66
C GLU A 92 11.61 -17.08 31.67
N ALA A 93 10.84 -16.46 30.77
CA ALA A 93 10.73 -15.00 30.69
C ALA A 93 9.99 -14.39 31.89
N LYS A 94 9.12 -15.15 32.56
CA LYS A 94 8.44 -14.73 33.78
C LYS A 94 9.36 -14.85 35.00
N GLU A 95 10.13 -15.92 35.13
CA GLU A 95 11.14 -16.07 36.18
C GLU A 95 12.22 -14.98 36.04
N SER A 96 12.74 -14.76 34.83
CA SER A 96 13.63 -13.62 34.52
C SER A 96 13.03 -12.26 34.89
N PHE A 97 11.73 -12.03 34.66
CA PHE A 97 11.08 -10.78 35.01
C PHE A 97 10.82 -10.62 36.52
N GLU A 98 10.59 -11.72 37.24
CA GLU A 98 10.44 -11.71 38.70
C GLU A 98 11.80 -11.51 39.40
N ASP A 99 12.89 -12.11 38.87
CA ASP A 99 14.27 -11.84 39.28
C ASP A 99 14.67 -10.37 39.00
N ASP A 100 14.47 -9.87 37.77
CA ASP A 100 14.77 -8.46 37.42
C ASP A 100 13.99 -7.48 38.33
N LEU A 101 12.72 -7.79 38.63
CA LEU A 101 11.88 -6.96 39.49
C LEU A 101 12.29 -7.01 40.97
N GLU A 102 12.78 -8.14 41.49
CA GLU A 102 13.32 -8.20 42.86
C GLU A 102 14.62 -7.39 42.99
N ASN A 103 15.49 -7.41 41.96
CA ASN A 103 16.68 -6.56 41.91
C ASN A 103 16.33 -5.05 41.82
N ASP A 104 15.42 -4.65 40.92
CA ASP A 104 14.91 -3.26 40.82
C ASP A 104 14.32 -2.77 42.16
N LEU A 105 13.62 -3.65 42.89
CA LEU A 105 12.99 -3.32 44.17
C LEU A 105 14.00 -3.16 45.32
N ASP A 106 15.05 -3.98 45.37
CA ASP A 106 16.11 -3.83 46.38
C ASP A 106 17.06 -2.65 46.06
N GLU A 107 17.32 -2.31 44.78
CA GLU A 107 18.06 -1.07 44.44
C GLU A 107 17.30 0.19 44.90
N VAL A 108 15.99 0.27 44.61
CA VAL A 108 15.12 1.38 45.10
C VAL A 108 15.02 1.41 46.63
N ARG A 109 15.13 0.25 47.29
CA ARG A 109 15.10 0.13 48.75
C ARG A 109 16.38 0.65 49.39
N ASP A 110 17.53 0.36 48.79
CA ASP A 110 18.82 0.88 49.25
C ASP A 110 18.95 2.39 48.96
N GLU A 111 18.47 2.90 47.80
CA GLU A 111 18.37 4.35 47.56
C GLU A 111 17.53 5.05 48.65
N LEU A 112 16.34 4.51 48.98
CA LEU A 112 15.48 5.04 50.04
C LEU A 112 16.09 4.88 51.44
N HIS A 113 16.92 3.86 51.67
CA HIS A 113 17.62 3.69 52.95
C HIS A 113 18.72 4.75 53.10
N ASP A 114 19.52 4.97 52.07
CA ASP A 114 20.57 6.00 52.07
C ASP A 114 19.98 7.41 52.12
N GLU A 115 18.89 7.72 51.41
CA GLU A 115 18.19 9.01 51.55
C GLU A 115 17.76 9.22 53.02
N TYR A 116 17.10 8.23 53.62
CA TYR A 116 16.65 8.29 55.02
C TYR A 116 17.82 8.42 56.02
N VAL A 117 18.92 7.71 55.82
CA VAL A 117 20.12 7.78 56.68
C VAL A 117 20.81 9.14 56.57
N ASN A 118 20.90 9.71 55.37
CA ASN A 118 21.44 11.06 55.16
C ASN A 118 20.54 12.13 55.82
N ASP A 119 19.22 12.03 55.67
CA ASP A 119 18.27 12.97 56.26
C ASP A 119 18.27 12.91 57.79
N LEU A 120 18.36 11.70 58.37
CA LEU A 120 18.55 11.51 59.82
C LEU A 120 19.88 12.09 60.32
N SER A 121 20.95 11.94 59.53
CA SER A 121 22.27 12.49 59.87
C SER A 121 22.26 14.02 59.86
N HIS A 122 21.64 14.64 58.85
CA HIS A 122 21.48 16.10 58.82
C HIS A 122 20.61 16.63 59.96
N GLN A 123 19.57 15.91 60.37
CA GLN A 123 18.77 16.28 61.55
C GLN A 123 19.60 16.24 62.84
N LEU A 124 20.46 15.23 63.01
CA LEU A 124 21.36 15.10 64.17
C LEU A 124 22.45 16.19 64.20
N GLU A 125 23.09 16.50 63.06
CA GLU A 125 24.02 17.63 62.96
C GLU A 125 23.34 18.99 63.24
N GLY A 126 22.10 19.15 62.79
CA GLY A 126 21.29 20.35 63.00
C GLY A 126 20.93 20.60 64.48
N VAL A 127 20.87 19.55 65.30
CA VAL A 127 20.71 19.68 66.77
C VAL A 127 22.04 20.08 67.42
N SER A 128 23.16 19.45 67.03
CA SER A 128 24.48 19.66 67.64
C SER A 128 25.02 21.10 67.52
N ARG A 129 24.56 21.89 66.54
CA ARG A 129 25.01 23.28 66.33
C ARG A 129 24.32 24.35 67.19
N LYS A 130 23.26 24.04 67.94
CA LYS A 130 22.50 25.07 68.68
C LYS A 130 23.05 25.44 70.06
N ASP A 131 23.95 24.63 70.63
CA ASP A 131 24.49 24.84 71.97
C ASP A 131 25.87 25.55 71.98
N SER A 132 26.28 26.16 70.86
CA SER A 132 27.67 26.61 70.64
C SER A 132 27.86 28.02 70.05
N GLU A 133 26.91 28.94 70.18
CA GLU A 133 27.11 30.37 69.86
C GLU A 133 26.66 31.28 71.01
N VAL A 134 27.59 31.55 71.94
CA VAL A 134 27.50 32.63 72.93
C VAL A 134 28.89 33.24 73.12
N GLU A 135 29.12 34.46 72.63
CA GLU A 135 29.79 35.57 73.35
C GLU A 135 29.88 36.88 72.51
N GLU A 136 30.23 37.97 73.20
CA GLU A 136 30.58 39.33 72.72
C GLU A 136 29.52 40.20 71.98
N GLY A 137 29.13 41.35 72.59
CA GLY A 137 28.48 42.46 71.85
C GLY A 137 27.58 43.43 72.64
N SER A 138 28.18 44.42 73.30
CA SER A 138 27.67 45.77 73.71
C SER A 138 26.33 46.31 73.12
N ASP A 139 25.56 47.23 73.73
CA ASP A 139 25.47 47.84 75.10
C ASP A 139 24.20 48.78 75.09
N ASP A 140 23.89 49.47 76.20
CA ASP A 140 22.87 50.53 76.38
C ASP A 140 21.35 50.19 76.20
N GLY A 141 20.53 50.43 77.24
CA GLY A 141 19.10 50.75 77.05
C GLY A 141 18.00 50.20 77.99
N VAL A 142 17.98 50.57 79.28
CA VAL A 142 16.83 51.20 80.01
C VAL A 142 15.40 50.91 79.44
N THR A 143 14.39 50.30 80.11
CA THR A 143 14.08 50.05 81.55
C THR A 143 12.85 49.11 81.72
N SER A 144 12.66 48.53 82.92
CA SER A 144 11.37 48.11 83.57
C SER A 144 10.49 47.03 82.89
N GLU A 145 9.71 46.17 83.56
CA GLU A 145 9.52 45.82 84.99
C GLU A 145 8.73 44.48 85.07
N ALA A 146 8.98 43.63 86.08
CA ALA A 146 8.10 42.54 86.58
C ALA A 146 7.70 41.38 85.59
N THR A 147 7.37 40.15 86.00
CA THR A 147 7.57 39.34 87.24
C THR A 147 7.46 37.84 86.88
N GLU A 148 8.12 37.00 87.68
CA GLU A 148 7.69 35.69 88.27
C GLU A 148 6.43 34.98 87.69
N ALA A 149 6.35 33.64 87.58
CA ALA A 149 7.14 32.55 88.20
C ALA A 149 7.11 31.25 87.32
N SER A 150 8.09 30.34 87.38
CA SER A 150 8.10 29.07 88.17
C SER A 150 6.84 28.19 87.93
N GLU A 151 6.90 27.01 87.31
CA GLU A 151 7.24 25.66 87.83
C GLU A 151 6.39 24.64 86.99
N SER A 152 6.55 23.31 86.96
CA SER A 152 7.70 22.38 87.12
C SER A 152 7.21 20.92 86.90
N TYR A 153 8.10 19.92 87.03
CA TYR A 153 7.81 18.47 87.20
C TYR A 153 7.26 17.70 85.97
N GLU A 154 7.96 16.63 85.52
CA GLU A 154 7.67 15.17 85.72
C GLU A 154 6.49 14.64 84.89
N ASP A 155 6.39 13.36 84.49
CA ASP A 155 7.32 12.24 84.24
C ASP A 155 6.48 11.13 83.55
N VAL A 156 7.11 10.10 82.97
CA VAL A 156 6.46 8.91 82.36
C VAL A 156 5.66 9.23 81.08
N GLY A 157 5.68 8.45 80.00
CA GLY A 157 6.25 7.12 79.76
C GLY A 157 5.17 6.14 79.29
N THR A 158 5.56 5.15 78.48
CA THR A 158 4.68 4.20 77.76
C THR A 158 3.76 4.83 76.70
N GLY A 159 3.70 4.19 75.53
CA GLY A 159 2.69 4.44 74.50
C GLY A 159 1.84 3.20 74.27
N MET A 160 0.72 3.34 73.57
CA MET A 160 -0.03 2.21 73.03
C MET A 160 -0.68 2.53 71.68
N VAL A 161 -0.91 1.48 70.91
CA VAL A 161 -1.59 1.48 69.61
C VAL A 161 -3.07 1.83 69.81
N TYR A 162 -3.63 2.61 68.89
CA TYR A 162 -5.08 2.70 68.70
C TYR A 162 -5.46 2.36 67.26
N ALA A 163 -6.32 1.35 67.11
CA ALA A 163 -7.16 1.21 65.93
C ALA A 163 -8.35 2.18 66.04
N MET A 164 -8.89 2.63 64.91
CA MET A 164 -10.20 3.28 64.85
C MET A 164 -11.19 2.36 64.13
N GLU A 165 -12.24 1.95 64.83
CA GLU A 165 -13.42 1.35 64.22
C GLU A 165 -14.30 2.42 63.56
N THR A 166 -15.00 2.05 62.50
CA THR A 166 -16.03 2.88 61.86
C THR A 166 -17.31 2.92 62.69
N ARG A 167 -18.00 4.06 62.74
CA ARG A 167 -19.44 4.08 63.06
C ARG A 167 -20.20 5.15 62.29
N SER A 168 -21.40 4.79 61.86
CA SER A 168 -22.35 5.60 61.09
C SER A 168 -23.61 5.88 61.92
N GLU A 169 -24.26 7.02 61.66
CA GLU A 169 -25.61 7.46 62.08
C GLU A 169 -25.82 8.89 61.48
N SER A 170 -27.01 9.45 61.20
CA SER A 170 -28.23 8.93 60.53
C SER A 170 -29.29 10.06 60.49
N GLU A 171 -29.87 10.32 59.32
CA GLU A 171 -31.20 10.97 59.10
C GLU A 171 -31.45 12.42 59.61
N GLY A 172 -32.46 13.08 59.02
CA GLY A 172 -32.84 14.47 59.34
C GLY A 172 -33.68 15.16 58.25
N GLU A 173 -34.94 14.78 58.10
CA GLU A 173 -35.88 15.42 57.16
C GLU A 173 -36.35 16.81 57.63
N THR A 174 -36.78 17.67 56.70
CA THR A 174 -37.90 18.60 56.93
C THR A 174 -38.51 19.06 55.60
N GLN A 175 -39.84 19.16 55.56
CA GLN A 175 -40.62 19.60 54.39
C GLN A 175 -41.01 21.09 54.52
N SER A 176 -41.26 21.76 53.39
CA SER A 176 -42.24 22.85 53.33
C SER A 176 -42.71 23.09 51.89
N GLU A 177 -44.00 22.90 51.65
CA GLU A 177 -44.69 23.24 50.40
C GLU A 177 -45.09 24.73 50.39
N VAL A 178 -45.08 25.38 49.21
CA VAL A 178 -45.95 26.52 48.87
C VAL A 178 -46.31 26.40 47.38
N GLU A 179 -47.57 26.70 47.06
CA GLU A 179 -48.17 26.52 45.73
C GLU A 179 -47.99 27.75 44.80
N CYS A 180 -48.28 27.52 43.51
CA CYS A 180 -48.97 28.40 42.53
C CYS A 180 -48.71 29.93 42.53
N GLU A 181 -48.48 30.49 41.34
CA GLU A 181 -49.58 30.85 40.41
C GLU A 181 -49.07 31.08 38.97
N LYS A 182 -50.00 31.16 38.01
CA LYS A 182 -49.75 31.60 36.63
C LYS A 182 -50.17 33.06 36.48
N GLU A 183 -49.49 33.82 35.63
CA GLU A 183 -50.18 34.84 34.83
C GLU A 183 -49.52 35.03 33.46
N GLU A 184 -50.34 35.13 32.42
CA GLU A 184 -49.96 35.52 31.06
C GLU A 184 -50.28 37.01 30.91
N LEU A 185 -49.49 37.78 30.15
CA LEU A 185 -50.05 38.78 29.22
C LEU A 185 -48.98 39.40 28.29
N GLU A 186 -49.47 39.83 27.14
CA GLU A 186 -48.72 40.54 26.10
C GLU A 186 -48.47 42.00 26.50
N ASN A 187 -47.47 42.65 25.89
CA ASN A 187 -47.75 43.82 25.05
C ASN A 187 -46.54 44.24 24.19
N THR A 188 -46.86 44.88 23.07
CA THR A 188 -45.92 45.54 22.15
C THR A 188 -45.64 46.98 22.59
N GLU A 189 -44.49 47.56 22.20
CA GLU A 189 -44.52 48.71 21.27
C GLU A 189 -43.14 49.06 20.67
N THR A 190 -43.18 49.85 19.61
CA THR A 190 -42.09 50.25 18.73
C THR A 190 -41.21 51.36 19.30
N HIS A 191 -39.94 51.45 18.84
CA HIS A 191 -39.34 52.77 18.55
C HIS A 191 -38.18 52.70 17.54
N GLU A 192 -38.43 53.26 16.35
CA GLU A 192 -37.46 53.92 15.47
C GLU A 192 -36.99 55.26 16.12
N PRO A 193 -35.86 55.92 15.72
CA PRO A 193 -35.55 56.19 14.30
C PRO A 193 -34.07 56.40 13.90
N ALA A 194 -33.92 56.80 12.62
CA ALA A 194 -32.92 57.72 12.04
C ALA A 194 -31.54 57.16 11.63
N ASP A 195 -31.40 56.99 10.31
CA ASP A 195 -30.17 57.33 9.60
C ASP A 195 -29.84 58.83 9.74
N ASP A 196 -28.56 59.21 9.60
CA ASP A 196 -28.19 60.56 9.14
C ASP A 196 -26.82 60.55 8.44
N GLU A 197 -26.56 61.60 7.66
CA GLU A 197 -25.73 61.52 6.44
C GLU A 197 -24.19 61.49 6.59
N VAL A 198 -23.59 60.83 5.60
CA VAL A 198 -22.31 61.11 4.93
C VAL A 198 -21.65 62.47 5.23
N GLU A 199 -20.36 62.46 5.59
CA GLU A 199 -19.43 63.48 5.08
C GLU A 199 -18.01 62.92 4.86
N SER A 200 -17.36 63.34 3.78
CA SER A 200 -16.03 62.89 3.36
C SER A 200 -15.04 64.04 3.31
N LEU A 201 -13.85 63.87 3.90
CA LEU A 201 -12.74 64.81 3.74
C LEU A 201 -11.38 64.09 3.64
N ASP A 202 -10.81 64.17 2.44
CA ASP A 202 -9.36 64.19 2.23
C ASP A 202 -8.84 65.58 2.61
N ASP A 203 -7.69 65.67 3.29
CA ASP A 203 -6.43 66.19 2.70
C ASP A 203 -5.32 66.19 3.79
N GLY A 204 -4.06 66.10 3.36
CA GLY A 204 -2.94 65.72 4.22
C GLY A 204 -2.23 66.85 4.98
N PHE A 205 -1.20 66.46 5.74
CA PHE A 205 -0.16 67.39 6.20
C PHE A 205 1.24 66.83 5.96
N ARG A 206 2.16 67.73 5.58
CA ARG A 206 3.56 67.46 5.21
C ARG A 206 4.49 68.16 6.22
N ASN A 207 5.78 67.75 6.27
CA ASN A 207 6.91 68.45 6.92
C ASN A 207 6.94 68.43 8.48
N LYS A 208 8.09 68.40 9.20
CA LYS A 208 9.53 68.56 8.84
C LYS A 208 10.50 68.17 10.01
N ILE A 209 11.72 67.72 9.64
CA ILE A 209 13.06 67.98 10.27
C ILE A 209 13.40 67.52 11.71
N SER A 210 14.34 66.55 11.79
CA SER A 210 15.69 66.62 12.44
C SER A 210 16.22 65.18 12.62
N ARG A 211 17.38 64.69 12.15
CA ARG A 211 18.66 65.24 11.60
C ARG A 211 19.74 65.65 12.62
N GLN A 212 20.47 64.66 13.14
CA GLN A 212 21.89 64.62 13.58
C GLN A 212 22.26 63.11 13.74
N GLU A 213 23.47 62.59 13.53
CA GLU A 213 24.67 63.07 12.82
C GLU A 213 25.52 61.85 12.36
N ALA A 214 26.54 62.03 11.50
CA ALA A 214 27.39 60.94 10.95
C ALA A 214 28.73 60.81 11.72
N PRO A 215 29.59 59.82 11.43
CA PRO A 215 30.44 59.81 10.22
C PRO A 215 30.31 58.50 9.39
N GLU A 216 30.60 58.40 8.07
CA GLU A 216 31.80 58.81 7.28
C GLU A 216 33.06 58.00 7.68
N ILE A 217 33.89 57.41 6.83
CA ILE A 217 34.16 57.44 5.35
C ILE A 217 34.81 56.05 4.99
N GLU A 218 34.85 55.44 3.80
CA GLU A 218 35.32 55.91 2.46
C GLU A 218 34.78 55.05 1.26
N HIS A 219 35.22 55.38 0.03
CA HIS A 219 34.74 54.97 -1.31
C HIS A 219 35.15 53.53 -1.77
N GLY A 220 34.66 52.98 -2.89
CA GLY A 220 33.83 53.53 -4.00
C GLY A 220 32.95 52.47 -4.70
N GLU A 221 31.99 52.82 -5.56
CA GLU A 221 32.13 53.14 -7.01
C GLU A 221 32.62 51.92 -7.85
N THR A 222 31.97 51.48 -8.95
CA THR A 222 30.96 52.10 -9.85
C THR A 222 29.89 51.12 -10.40
N SER A 223 28.69 51.66 -10.74
CA SER A 223 27.93 51.57 -12.02
C SER A 223 28.02 50.33 -12.94
N SER A 224 26.98 49.89 -13.69
CA SER A 224 25.68 50.51 -14.06
C SER A 224 24.58 49.51 -14.52
N SER A 225 23.36 49.70 -14.02
CA SER A 225 22.01 49.56 -14.63
C SER A 225 21.76 48.88 -16.01
N ASN A 226 20.75 47.99 -16.01
CA ASN A 226 19.57 47.94 -16.93
C ASN A 226 19.72 47.56 -18.44
N PRO A 227 18.62 47.18 -19.15
CA PRO A 227 17.45 46.38 -18.74
C PRO A 227 16.95 45.36 -19.81
N VAL A 228 15.89 44.60 -19.47
CA VAL A 228 14.70 44.17 -20.27
C VAL A 228 14.79 44.11 -21.81
N GLU A 229 14.43 42.95 -22.39
CA GLU A 229 13.42 42.88 -23.48
C GLU A 229 12.78 41.48 -23.61
N GLU A 230 11.46 41.44 -23.83
CA GLU A 230 10.70 40.23 -24.23
C GLU A 230 10.38 40.33 -25.73
N ILE A 231 10.65 39.29 -26.53
CA ILE A 231 10.14 39.19 -27.91
C ILE A 231 9.69 37.74 -28.20
N GLU A 232 8.42 37.58 -28.56
CA GLU A 232 7.86 36.34 -29.11
C GLU A 232 8.45 36.02 -30.48
N ASN A 233 8.43 34.74 -30.90
CA ASN A 233 8.35 34.45 -32.33
C ASN A 233 7.60 33.15 -32.63
N GLN A 234 6.67 33.24 -33.57
CA GLN A 234 5.91 32.10 -34.11
C GLN A 234 6.33 31.85 -35.57
N GLY A 235 6.47 30.58 -35.96
CA GLY A 235 5.88 30.14 -37.24
C GLY A 235 6.79 29.59 -38.36
N VAL A 236 6.26 28.52 -38.95
CA VAL A 236 6.18 28.27 -40.41
C VAL A 236 7.40 27.68 -41.17
N GLN A 237 7.36 26.33 -41.24
CA GLN A 237 7.49 25.48 -42.45
C GLN A 237 8.82 25.29 -43.23
N GLN A 238 9.20 24.00 -43.29
CA GLN A 238 9.60 23.20 -44.48
C GLN A 238 10.75 23.65 -45.40
N ILE A 239 11.75 22.78 -45.54
CA ILE A 239 11.98 21.98 -46.76
C ILE A 239 12.92 20.78 -46.45
N GLU A 240 12.94 19.78 -47.34
CA GLU A 240 13.66 18.50 -47.20
C GLU A 240 15.16 18.60 -47.52
N SER A 241 16.00 17.75 -46.90
CA SER A 241 16.95 16.85 -47.62
C SER A 241 17.78 15.98 -46.65
N ASN A 242 18.42 14.95 -47.20
CA ASN A 242 19.22 13.97 -46.46
C ASN A 242 20.62 14.51 -46.13
N GLU A 243 21.23 14.04 -45.04
CA GLU A 243 22.37 13.10 -45.10
C GLU A 243 22.78 12.63 -43.68
N THR A 244 23.27 11.38 -43.58
CA THR A 244 23.70 10.77 -42.31
C THR A 244 25.22 10.57 -42.35
N PRO A 245 26.02 11.25 -41.51
CA PRO A 245 27.46 11.04 -41.47
C PRO A 245 27.82 9.67 -40.86
N GLU A 246 28.76 8.98 -41.49
CA GLU A 246 29.35 7.75 -40.94
C GLU A 246 30.36 8.10 -39.82
N LEU A 247 30.37 7.31 -38.74
CA LEU A 247 31.40 7.39 -37.69
C LEU A 247 32.44 6.28 -37.91
N PRO A 248 33.75 6.59 -37.96
CA PRO A 248 34.80 5.60 -38.22
C PRO A 248 35.12 4.73 -36.99
N GLU A 249 35.63 3.52 -37.25
CA GLU A 249 36.13 2.60 -36.23
C GLU A 249 37.49 3.07 -35.66
N PRO A 250 37.78 2.87 -34.35
CA PRO A 250 39.07 3.19 -33.77
C PRO A 250 40.09 2.04 -33.95
N GLU A 251 41.19 2.28 -34.67
CA GLU A 251 42.29 1.33 -34.76
C GLU A 251 43.11 1.24 -33.46
N SER A 252 43.66 0.05 -33.21
CA SER A 252 44.54 -0.23 -32.07
C SER A 252 45.96 0.32 -32.26
N SER A 253 46.60 0.81 -31.19
CA SER A 253 48.06 0.89 -31.12
C SER A 253 48.59 0.38 -29.79
N LYS A 254 49.78 -0.24 -29.81
CA LYS A 254 50.53 -0.71 -28.65
C LYS A 254 51.60 0.31 -28.29
N ILE A 255 51.87 0.51 -27.01
CA ILE A 255 53.13 1.11 -26.53
C ILE A 255 53.62 0.28 -25.33
N GLU A 256 54.86 -0.20 -25.41
CA GLU A 256 55.63 -0.69 -24.25
C GLU A 256 56.59 0.41 -23.76
N PRO A 257 57.00 0.42 -22.48
CA PRO A 257 57.66 1.57 -21.86
C PRO A 257 59.19 1.53 -21.93
N GLN A 258 59.83 2.72 -21.96
CA GLN A 258 61.24 2.90 -21.57
C GLN A 258 61.48 4.22 -20.81
N HIS A 259 61.82 4.06 -19.52
CA HIS A 259 63.03 4.57 -18.84
C HIS A 259 63.55 6.03 -19.00
N ASP A 260 63.94 6.55 -17.82
CA ASP A 260 65.13 7.35 -17.48
C ASP A 260 65.16 8.89 -17.59
N ASP A 261 65.06 9.49 -16.39
CA ASP A 261 66.05 10.39 -15.72
C ASP A 261 66.16 11.91 -15.97
N GLN A 262 66.35 12.61 -14.82
CA GLN A 262 67.11 13.87 -14.61
C GLN A 262 66.50 15.20 -15.18
N SER A 263 66.62 16.38 -14.55
CA SER A 263 67.24 16.80 -13.26
C SER A 263 66.93 18.29 -12.91
N GLU A 264 67.04 18.68 -11.61
CA GLU A 264 67.33 20.05 -11.10
C GLU A 264 66.26 21.18 -11.28
N LEU A 265 66.17 22.30 -10.51
CA LEU A 265 66.92 22.87 -9.34
C LEU A 265 66.08 23.98 -8.61
N ARG A 266 66.46 24.33 -7.35
CA ARG A 266 66.10 25.53 -6.51
C ARG A 266 64.73 25.51 -5.80
N HIS A 267 64.60 25.76 -4.48
CA HIS A 267 64.92 26.94 -3.61
C HIS A 267 63.96 28.13 -3.84
N GLU A 268 63.41 28.83 -2.83
CA GLU A 268 63.81 29.03 -1.41
C GLU A 268 62.60 29.43 -0.49
N ASP A 269 62.69 29.20 0.83
CA ASP A 269 62.11 29.88 2.03
C ASP A 269 60.63 30.37 2.08
N THR A 270 59.89 30.36 3.21
CA THR A 270 60.26 30.77 4.59
C THR A 270 59.29 30.23 5.68
N LYS A 271 59.85 29.79 6.84
CA LYS A 271 59.51 30.12 8.27
C LYS A 271 58.07 30.11 8.84
N GLU A 272 57.83 29.98 10.16
CA GLU A 272 58.44 29.27 11.32
C GLU A 272 57.73 29.73 12.62
N SER A 273 57.06 28.83 13.35
CA SER A 273 56.78 28.89 14.82
C SER A 273 55.99 27.63 15.21
N ARG A 274 56.43 26.65 16.02
CA ARG A 274 57.41 26.55 17.13
C ARG A 274 56.89 27.03 18.49
N ILE A 275 56.39 26.08 19.27
CA ILE A 275 56.28 26.08 20.75
C ILE A 275 56.65 24.66 21.23
N GLU A 276 57.41 24.56 22.32
CA GLU A 276 58.15 23.39 22.85
C GLU A 276 58.26 23.53 24.40
N ASP A 277 58.57 22.52 25.22
CA ASP A 277 58.71 21.06 25.04
C ASP A 277 57.42 20.34 25.53
N ASP A 278 57.25 19.14 26.12
CA ASP A 278 58.02 17.99 26.67
C ASP A 278 57.22 16.69 26.28
N VAL A 279 57.70 15.45 26.11
CA VAL A 279 58.67 14.54 26.81
C VAL A 279 58.06 13.69 27.95
N ASP A 280 57.61 12.47 27.62
CA ASP A 280 57.77 11.18 28.34
C ASP A 280 56.89 10.08 27.69
N SER A 281 57.15 8.76 27.79
CA SER A 281 58.35 7.93 27.51
C SER A 281 57.91 6.44 27.60
N VAL A 282 58.66 5.49 26.98
CA VAL A 282 58.48 4.01 27.11
C VAL A 282 57.19 3.47 26.42
N GLU A 283 57.13 2.29 25.75
CA GLU A 283 58.05 1.14 25.58
C GLU A 283 58.05 0.64 24.11
N GLU A 284 59.15 0.07 23.62
CA GLU A 284 59.24 -0.66 22.33
C GLU A 284 59.17 -2.17 22.56
N PHE A 285 58.50 -2.93 21.68
CA PHE A 285 58.76 -4.37 21.51
C PHE A 285 58.38 -4.89 20.11
N ASP A 286 59.39 -5.10 19.27
CA ASP A 286 59.28 -5.87 18.02
C ASP A 286 59.21 -7.38 18.28
N VAL A 287 58.37 -8.11 17.54
CA VAL A 287 58.68 -9.48 17.09
C VAL A 287 58.19 -9.67 15.64
N ASP A 288 59.08 -10.24 14.82
CA ASP A 288 58.96 -10.49 13.37
C ASP A 288 58.31 -11.86 13.04
N LEU A 289 58.21 -12.16 11.74
CA LEU A 289 57.90 -13.45 11.09
C LEU A 289 56.41 -13.84 10.98
N GLY A 290 55.98 -14.47 9.88
CA GLY A 290 56.70 -14.80 8.65
C GLY A 290 55.87 -15.65 7.68
N ALA A 291 56.14 -15.55 6.38
CA ALA A 291 55.35 -16.23 5.35
C ALA A 291 55.92 -17.61 4.94
N LYS A 292 55.03 -18.61 4.77
CA LYS A 292 55.05 -19.74 3.78
C LYS A 292 54.23 -20.94 4.25
N ALA A 293 53.37 -21.48 3.38
CA ALA A 293 53.40 -22.89 2.97
C ALA A 293 52.41 -23.16 1.82
N ALA A 294 52.78 -24.07 0.93
CA ALA A 294 51.92 -24.74 -0.06
C ALA A 294 52.52 -26.14 -0.35
N GLN A 295 51.78 -27.02 -1.04
CA GLN A 295 52.13 -28.42 -1.40
C GLN A 295 52.25 -29.40 -0.20
N GLU A 296 51.77 -30.65 -0.19
CA GLU A 296 51.17 -31.59 -1.15
C GLU A 296 50.96 -32.97 -0.42
N VAL A 297 50.42 -33.99 -1.12
CA VAL A 297 50.43 -35.46 -0.79
C VAL A 297 49.44 -36.03 0.26
N GLU A 298 48.24 -36.39 -0.22
CA GLU A 298 47.71 -37.78 -0.37
C GLU A 298 48.00 -38.93 0.66
N LYS A 299 46.95 -39.75 0.92
CA LYS A 299 46.88 -41.20 1.35
C LYS A 299 46.87 -41.63 2.84
N SER A 300 45.69 -42.10 3.29
CA SER A 300 45.39 -43.35 4.06
C SER A 300 43.95 -43.26 4.62
N SER A 301 42.96 -44.10 4.29
CA SER A 301 42.66 -45.46 4.84
C SER A 301 42.60 -45.50 6.38
N GLU A 302 41.63 -46.14 7.05
CA GLU A 302 40.45 -46.95 6.67
C GLU A 302 39.50 -47.04 7.90
N ASP A 303 38.36 -47.74 7.80
CA ASP A 303 37.41 -48.09 8.89
C ASP A 303 36.64 -46.93 9.60
N SER A 304 35.44 -47.12 10.17
CA SER A 304 34.52 -48.28 10.24
C SER A 304 33.05 -47.87 10.10
N ASN A 305 32.17 -48.81 9.75
CA ASN A 305 30.72 -48.64 9.86
C ASN A 305 30.27 -48.56 11.33
N GLU A 306 29.14 -47.89 11.60
CA GLU A 306 28.00 -48.57 12.24
C GLU A 306 26.68 -47.87 11.85
N VAL A 307 25.61 -48.67 11.69
CA VAL A 307 24.26 -48.22 11.33
C VAL A 307 23.33 -48.68 12.44
N ILE A 308 22.50 -47.78 12.97
CA ILE A 308 21.47 -48.09 13.95
C ILE A 308 20.17 -47.43 13.52
N GLU A 309 19.31 -48.22 12.87
CA GLU A 309 17.87 -47.99 12.82
C GLU A 309 17.23 -48.77 14.00
N PRO A 310 16.26 -48.19 14.73
CA PRO A 310 15.43 -48.93 15.66
C PRO A 310 14.10 -49.32 15.01
N GLU A 311 13.93 -50.61 14.69
CA GLU A 311 12.61 -51.20 14.51
C GLU A 311 11.84 -51.16 15.84
N ILE A 312 10.55 -50.79 15.83
CA ILE A 312 9.61 -51.09 16.91
C ILE A 312 8.36 -51.70 16.29
N ASP A 313 8.11 -52.95 16.68
CA ASP A 313 7.06 -53.81 16.16
C ASP A 313 5.99 -54.07 17.26
N SER A 314 4.88 -54.73 16.87
CA SER A 314 3.87 -55.35 17.76
C SER A 314 2.73 -54.48 18.34
N ASP A 315 1.55 -54.66 17.72
CA ASP A 315 0.25 -55.03 18.30
C ASP A 315 -0.21 -54.50 19.68
N MET A 316 -1.47 -54.03 19.74
CA MET A 316 -2.47 -54.64 20.65
C MET A 316 -3.93 -54.20 20.39
N SER A 317 -4.82 -55.20 20.37
CA SER A 317 -6.29 -55.17 20.61
C SER A 317 -7.22 -54.28 19.77
N GLU A 318 -8.18 -54.95 19.12
CA GLU A 318 -9.48 -54.41 18.70
C GLU A 318 -10.30 -53.90 19.90
N LEU A 319 -11.17 -52.90 19.68
CA LEU A 319 -12.45 -52.80 20.39
C LEU A 319 -13.45 -51.93 19.60
N GLU A 320 -14.71 -52.37 19.56
CA GLU A 320 -15.82 -51.67 18.89
C GLU A 320 -16.32 -50.49 19.72
N LEU A 321 -16.61 -49.35 19.08
CA LEU A 321 -17.66 -48.41 19.49
C LEU A 321 -18.05 -47.50 18.31
N SER A 322 -19.23 -46.89 18.40
CA SER A 322 -20.03 -46.53 17.23
C SER A 322 -20.60 -45.10 17.27
N GLU A 323 -21.23 -44.73 16.14
CA GLU A 323 -22.23 -43.66 15.96
C GLU A 323 -21.75 -42.22 15.73
N PHE A 324 -22.33 -41.62 14.68
CA PHE A 324 -22.58 -40.21 14.38
C PHE A 324 -21.45 -39.17 14.56
N ILE A 325 -21.06 -38.56 13.44
CA ILE A 325 -21.57 -37.24 13.03
C ILE A 325 -21.54 -37.15 11.48
N GLU A 326 -22.55 -36.52 10.88
CA GLU A 326 -22.58 -36.21 9.45
C GLU A 326 -22.22 -34.74 9.20
N GLN A 327 -21.55 -34.47 8.07
CA GLN A 327 -21.50 -33.18 7.34
C GLN A 327 -21.12 -31.91 8.14
N GLU A 328 -19.98 -31.29 7.78
CA GLU A 328 -20.04 -30.02 7.02
C GLU A 328 -18.70 -29.65 6.35
N GLU A 329 -18.70 -29.59 5.02
CA GLU A 329 -17.77 -28.78 4.22
C GLU A 329 -18.59 -28.09 3.11
N SER A 330 -18.78 -26.77 3.19
CA SER A 330 -18.53 -25.87 2.04
C SER A 330 -18.89 -24.40 2.34
N SER A 331 -18.23 -23.50 1.59
CA SER A 331 -18.47 -22.05 1.48
C SER A 331 -18.16 -21.20 2.72
N HIS A 332 -17.17 -20.30 2.56
CA HIS A 332 -17.13 -19.07 3.36
C HIS A 332 -18.32 -18.20 2.98
N GLU A 333 -19.12 -17.85 3.98
CA GLU A 333 -20.33 -17.08 3.80
C GLU A 333 -20.05 -15.60 3.51
N GLN A 334 -21.07 -14.92 2.99
CA GLN A 334 -21.26 -13.52 3.32
C GLN A 334 -22.01 -13.50 4.65
N GLU A 335 -21.40 -13.05 5.74
CA GLU A 335 -22.07 -12.86 7.03
C GLU A 335 -23.36 -12.04 6.82
N ALA A 336 -24.50 -12.73 6.86
CA ALA A 336 -25.75 -12.08 7.17
C ALA A 336 -25.66 -11.75 8.67
N PHE A 337 -25.78 -10.47 9.01
CA PHE A 337 -25.95 -10.07 10.40
C PHE A 337 -27.35 -10.52 10.85
N GLU A 338 -27.43 -11.78 11.31
CA GLU A 338 -28.57 -12.27 12.07
C GLU A 338 -28.69 -11.44 13.36
N SER A 339 -29.93 -11.17 13.78
CA SER A 339 -30.18 -10.28 14.90
C SER A 339 -29.80 -10.94 16.23
N GLU A 340 -28.84 -10.39 16.97
CA GLU A 340 -28.45 -10.85 18.32
C GLU A 340 -29.54 -10.69 19.42
N LEU A 341 -30.79 -10.42 19.04
CA LEU A 341 -31.93 -10.43 19.96
C LEU A 341 -32.41 -11.86 20.19
N ASP A 342 -32.61 -12.23 21.45
CA ASP A 342 -33.30 -13.47 21.80
C ASP A 342 -34.77 -13.43 21.31
N ASP A 343 -35.24 -14.51 20.69
CA ASP A 343 -36.63 -14.72 20.23
C ASP A 343 -37.68 -14.55 21.36
N ASP A 344 -37.27 -14.61 22.62
CA ASP A 344 -38.08 -14.34 23.81
C ASP A 344 -38.63 -12.89 23.87
N ILE A 345 -38.04 -11.93 23.13
CA ILE A 345 -38.44 -10.51 23.17
C ILE A 345 -39.56 -10.25 22.14
N PRO A 346 -40.78 -9.85 22.55
CA PRO A 346 -41.88 -9.66 21.61
C PRO A 346 -41.63 -8.52 20.62
N GLU A 347 -41.91 -8.75 19.33
CA GLU A 347 -41.81 -7.74 18.26
C GLU A 347 -42.68 -6.49 18.53
N GLU A 348 -43.76 -6.62 19.31
CA GLU A 348 -44.55 -5.49 19.82
C GLU A 348 -43.73 -4.55 20.72
N PHE A 349 -42.84 -5.10 21.56
CA PHE A 349 -41.95 -4.34 22.43
C PHE A 349 -40.84 -3.65 21.61
N ILE A 350 -40.26 -4.32 20.62
CA ILE A 350 -39.28 -3.71 19.70
C ILE A 350 -39.92 -2.56 18.92
N SER A 351 -41.14 -2.77 18.40
CA SER A 351 -41.94 -1.73 17.73
C SER A 351 -42.23 -0.52 18.63
N ARG A 352 -42.48 -0.76 19.92
CA ARG A 352 -42.66 0.32 20.92
C ARG A 352 -41.37 1.08 21.16
N VAL A 353 -40.21 0.40 21.25
CA VAL A 353 -38.90 1.06 21.42
C VAL A 353 -38.51 1.88 20.20
N GLU A 354 -38.81 1.41 18.98
CA GLU A 354 -38.68 2.22 17.76
C GLU A 354 -39.47 3.53 17.86
N GLU A 355 -40.71 3.51 18.39
CA GLU A 355 -41.52 4.72 18.63
C GLU A 355 -40.95 5.64 19.73
N LEU A 356 -40.27 5.10 20.76
CA LEU A 356 -39.58 5.94 21.75
C LEU A 356 -38.36 6.65 21.14
N VAL A 357 -37.57 5.93 20.34
CA VAL A 357 -36.37 6.45 19.67
C VAL A 357 -36.74 7.52 18.64
N GLU A 358 -37.75 7.26 17.80
CA GLU A 358 -38.22 8.21 16.78
C GLU A 358 -38.72 9.52 17.41
N ARG A 359 -39.41 9.46 18.56
CA ARG A 359 -39.81 10.67 19.32
C ARG A 359 -38.64 11.42 19.96
N LEU A 360 -37.58 10.74 20.40
CA LEU A 360 -36.37 11.45 20.85
C LEU A 360 -35.70 12.20 19.70
N GLU A 361 -35.52 11.56 18.53
CA GLU A 361 -34.95 12.19 17.34
C GLU A 361 -35.77 13.42 16.89
N GLU A 362 -37.10 13.34 16.92
CA GLU A 362 -37.99 14.49 16.69
C GLU A 362 -37.73 15.61 17.71
N SER A 363 -37.70 15.30 19.01
CA SER A 363 -37.55 16.30 20.09
C SER A 363 -36.21 17.04 20.06
N GLU A 364 -35.11 16.36 19.71
CA GLU A 364 -33.81 17.03 19.55
C GLU A 364 -33.82 17.95 18.31
N SER A 365 -34.50 17.55 17.24
CA SER A 365 -34.59 18.34 16.00
C SER A 365 -35.31 19.68 16.13
N GLU A 366 -36.24 19.82 17.08
CA GLU A 366 -36.91 21.11 17.38
C GLU A 366 -36.07 22.04 18.26
N SER A 367 -35.07 21.51 18.98
CA SER A 367 -34.32 22.25 20.00
C SER A 367 -33.06 23.00 19.52
N GLU A 368 -32.62 22.76 18.28
CA GLU A 368 -31.29 23.17 17.79
C GLU A 368 -31.26 24.25 16.68
N GLU A 369 -32.30 25.08 16.55
CA GLU A 369 -32.28 26.22 15.62
C GLU A 369 -31.36 27.36 16.10
N ARG A 370 -30.15 27.45 15.55
CA ARG A 370 -29.24 28.59 15.77
C ARG A 370 -29.50 29.69 14.75
N VAL A 371 -30.06 30.81 15.21
CA VAL A 371 -30.09 32.06 14.44
C VAL A 371 -28.69 32.69 14.46
N ILE A 372 -27.91 32.44 13.41
CA ILE A 372 -26.65 33.16 13.16
C ILE A 372 -27.01 34.51 12.52
N VAL A 373 -26.60 35.59 13.17
CA VAL A 373 -26.60 36.93 12.56
C VAL A 373 -25.24 37.12 11.89
N GLU A 374 -25.20 37.30 10.57
CA GLU A 374 -23.95 37.60 9.89
C GLU A 374 -23.41 38.97 10.33
N ALA A 375 -22.19 38.99 10.89
CA ALA A 375 -21.60 40.19 11.50
C ALA A 375 -21.27 41.32 10.50
N LEU A 376 -21.39 41.07 9.18
CA LEU A 376 -21.14 42.04 8.11
C LEU A 376 -22.41 42.51 7.37
N THR A 377 -23.51 41.76 7.45
CA THR A 377 -24.76 42.03 6.71
C THR A 377 -25.97 42.24 7.61
N GLY A 378 -25.95 41.71 8.83
CA GLY A 378 -27.08 41.71 9.74
C GLY A 378 -28.17 40.68 9.41
N GLU A 379 -28.02 39.90 8.32
CA GLU A 379 -29.02 38.89 7.96
C GLU A 379 -29.05 37.73 8.98
N ARG A 380 -30.27 37.27 9.28
CA ARG A 380 -30.55 36.17 10.21
C ARG A 380 -30.64 34.86 9.43
N VAL A 381 -29.53 34.13 9.37
CA VAL A 381 -29.47 32.79 8.79
C VAL A 381 -29.72 31.77 9.89
N VAL A 382 -30.77 30.94 9.74
CA VAL A 382 -31.01 29.82 10.65
C VAL A 382 -30.13 28.65 10.23
N ASP A 383 -29.02 28.45 10.93
CA ASP A 383 -28.16 27.29 10.75
C ASP A 383 -28.68 26.13 11.62
N ARG A 384 -28.91 24.99 10.96
CA ARG A 384 -29.38 23.74 11.54
C ARG A 384 -28.32 22.63 11.47
N THR A 385 -27.05 22.96 11.20
CA THR A 385 -26.06 21.97 10.74
C THR A 385 -24.86 21.75 11.67
N LEU A 386 -24.56 22.64 12.63
CA LEU A 386 -23.34 22.55 13.43
C LEU A 386 -23.50 22.90 14.93
N LYS A 387 -23.34 21.88 15.79
CA LYS A 387 -22.74 22.06 17.13
C LYS A 387 -21.22 22.21 16.98
N PRO A 388 -20.58 23.21 17.61
CA PRO A 388 -19.12 23.27 17.68
C PRO A 388 -18.61 22.18 18.64
N ARG A 389 -17.98 21.12 18.11
CA ARG A 389 -17.31 20.09 18.93
C ARG A 389 -16.21 20.73 19.79
N SER A 390 -16.05 20.26 21.02
CA SER A 390 -15.00 20.74 21.91
C SER A 390 -13.69 20.03 21.58
N PHE A 391 -12.69 20.74 21.06
CA PHE A 391 -11.53 20.08 20.44
C PHE A 391 -10.53 19.42 21.42
N PHE A 392 -10.92 19.17 22.69
CA PHE A 392 -9.98 18.86 23.78
C PHE A 392 -10.53 18.01 24.95
N GLY A 393 -11.15 16.85 24.72
CA GLY A 393 -11.56 15.92 25.80
C GLY A 393 -11.31 14.44 25.51
N GLU A 394 -10.43 13.78 26.28
CA GLU A 394 -10.57 12.32 26.54
C GLU A 394 -11.77 12.07 27.47
N ASP A 395 -12.12 13.09 28.25
CA ASP A 395 -13.31 13.14 29.08
C ASP A 395 -14.59 13.23 28.21
N GLU A 396 -14.45 13.46 26.89
CA GLU A 396 -15.54 13.51 25.90
C GLU A 396 -16.02 12.10 25.51
N GLU A 397 -15.14 11.08 25.45
CA GLU A 397 -15.57 9.68 25.22
C GLU A 397 -16.37 9.13 26.42
N THR A 398 -15.89 9.39 27.65
CA THR A 398 -16.66 9.06 28.86
C THR A 398 -17.93 9.91 29.01
N SER A 399 -17.95 11.15 28.54
CA SER A 399 -19.16 11.99 28.59
C SER A 399 -20.15 11.64 27.49
N GLU A 400 -19.71 11.23 26.30
CA GLU A 400 -20.58 10.66 25.26
C GLU A 400 -21.15 9.32 25.74
N GLU A 401 -20.36 8.47 26.40
CA GLU A 401 -20.86 7.25 27.03
C GLU A 401 -21.86 7.53 28.17
N GLU A 402 -21.58 8.47 29.08
CA GLU A 402 -22.51 8.87 30.15
C GLU A 402 -23.78 9.52 29.59
N ASP A 403 -23.71 10.30 28.51
CA ASP A 403 -24.85 10.90 27.81
C ASP A 403 -25.70 9.85 27.07
N ILE A 404 -25.06 8.86 26.42
CA ILE A 404 -25.74 7.71 25.82
C ILE A 404 -26.43 6.88 26.91
N ARG A 405 -25.73 6.54 27.99
CA ARG A 405 -26.30 5.85 29.15
C ARG A 405 -27.38 6.69 29.84
N ARG A 406 -27.34 8.02 29.81
CA ARG A 406 -28.42 8.90 30.28
C ARG A 406 -29.65 8.76 29.38
N ARG A 407 -29.51 8.98 28.07
CA ARG A 407 -30.58 8.80 27.06
C ARG A 407 -31.22 7.41 27.12
N PHE A 408 -30.42 6.36 27.32
CA PHE A 408 -30.92 4.98 27.41
C PHE A 408 -31.73 4.76 28.70
N ARG A 409 -31.38 5.44 29.82
CA ARG A 409 -32.18 5.44 31.05
C ARG A 409 -33.45 6.29 30.92
N GLU A 410 -33.41 7.39 30.17
CA GLU A 410 -34.56 8.24 29.85
C GLU A 410 -35.58 7.44 29.02
N LEU A 411 -35.16 6.82 27.90
CA LEU A 411 -35.99 5.90 27.11
C LEU A 411 -36.56 4.74 27.96
N PHE A 412 -35.75 4.13 28.82
CA PHE A 412 -36.23 3.06 29.70
C PHE A 412 -37.25 3.55 30.74
N SER A 413 -37.22 4.84 31.10
CA SER A 413 -38.17 5.44 32.04
C SER A 413 -39.54 5.72 31.42
N GLU A 414 -39.61 5.93 30.09
CA GLU A 414 -40.86 6.12 29.33
C GLU A 414 -41.66 4.84 29.09
N LEU A 415 -41.03 3.66 29.19
CA LEU A 415 -41.74 2.39 29.20
C LEU A 415 -42.70 2.31 30.39
N SER A 416 -43.88 1.73 30.21
CA SER A 416 -44.79 1.45 31.32
C SER A 416 -44.16 0.51 32.36
N GLU A 417 -44.72 0.48 33.57
CA GLU A 417 -44.27 -0.44 34.61
C GLU A 417 -44.50 -1.91 34.19
N GLU A 418 -45.57 -2.20 33.46
CA GLU A 418 -45.82 -3.51 32.85
C GLU A 418 -44.73 -3.91 31.85
N GLU A 419 -44.36 -3.03 30.91
CA GLU A 419 -43.32 -3.32 29.90
C GLU A 419 -41.96 -3.54 30.56
N ARG A 420 -41.61 -2.74 31.56
CA ARG A 420 -40.36 -2.91 32.34
C ARG A 420 -40.35 -4.20 33.14
N GLU A 421 -41.46 -4.59 33.76
CA GLU A 421 -41.54 -5.88 34.47
C GLU A 421 -41.61 -7.08 33.51
N ARG A 422 -42.19 -6.96 32.30
CA ARG A 422 -42.11 -8.00 31.26
C ARG A 422 -40.67 -8.28 30.84
N LEU A 423 -39.87 -7.25 30.52
CA LEU A 423 -38.45 -7.42 30.16
C LEU A 423 -37.64 -8.03 31.33
N LYS A 424 -37.86 -7.54 32.56
CA LYS A 424 -37.23 -8.12 33.76
C LYS A 424 -37.65 -9.57 33.97
N GLU A 425 -38.90 -9.95 33.70
CA GLU A 425 -39.38 -11.32 33.92
C GLU A 425 -38.83 -12.30 32.87
N ILE A 426 -38.71 -11.90 31.61
CA ILE A 426 -37.96 -12.65 30.59
C ILE A 426 -36.56 -12.98 31.12
N ILE A 427 -35.82 -11.97 31.59
CA ILE A 427 -34.43 -12.11 32.05
C ILE A 427 -34.32 -12.88 33.38
N ARG A 428 -35.26 -12.69 34.32
CA ARG A 428 -35.41 -13.53 35.53
C ARG A 428 -35.71 -14.98 35.19
N SER A 429 -36.40 -15.24 34.08
CA SER A 429 -36.76 -16.60 33.65
C SER A 429 -35.56 -17.37 33.11
N ARG A 430 -34.59 -16.69 32.46
CA ARG A 430 -33.38 -17.31 31.88
C ARG A 430 -32.52 -18.02 32.92
N LEU A 431 -32.37 -17.46 34.12
CA LEU A 431 -31.65 -18.08 35.25
C LEU A 431 -32.47 -19.24 35.86
N LYS A 432 -32.29 -20.47 35.41
CA LYS A 432 -32.99 -21.70 35.85
C LYS A 432 -32.09 -22.63 36.66
N SER A 433 -30.80 -22.74 36.31
CA SER A 433 -29.80 -23.66 36.87
C SER A 433 -28.60 -22.94 37.52
N GLU A 434 -27.70 -23.69 38.18
CA GLU A 434 -26.42 -23.13 38.65
C GLU A 434 -25.43 -22.87 37.50
N GLU A 435 -25.59 -23.56 36.36
CA GLU A 435 -24.76 -23.34 35.16
C GLU A 435 -25.11 -21.98 34.54
N ASP A 436 -26.41 -21.64 34.43
CA ASP A 436 -26.89 -20.34 33.94
C ASP A 436 -26.42 -19.18 34.85
N LEU A 437 -26.27 -19.44 36.16
CA LEU A 437 -25.70 -18.48 37.11
C LEU A 437 -24.22 -18.22 36.81
N GLU A 438 -23.47 -19.28 36.51
CA GLU A 438 -22.04 -19.22 36.21
C GLU A 438 -21.77 -18.63 34.82
N GLU A 439 -22.68 -18.84 33.87
CA GLU A 439 -22.67 -18.19 32.55
C GLU A 439 -22.94 -16.67 32.66
N LEU A 440 -23.96 -16.25 33.41
CA LEU A 440 -24.19 -14.82 33.71
C LEU A 440 -22.99 -14.16 34.41
N ILE A 441 -22.29 -14.91 35.27
CA ILE A 441 -21.06 -14.47 35.94
C ILE A 441 -19.84 -14.46 35.00
N ALA A 442 -19.82 -15.28 33.95
CA ALA A 442 -18.81 -15.23 32.90
C ALA A 442 -19.02 -14.00 32.00
N ARG A 443 -20.28 -13.71 31.62
CA ARG A 443 -20.69 -12.52 30.86
C ARG A 443 -20.37 -11.19 31.58
N HIS A 444 -20.45 -11.17 32.92
CA HIS A 444 -20.26 -9.96 33.76
C HIS A 444 -19.06 -10.06 34.72
N PRO A 445 -17.81 -10.04 34.21
CA PRO A 445 -16.62 -10.28 35.03
C PRO A 445 -16.35 -9.20 36.10
N SER A 446 -16.83 -7.97 35.90
CA SER A 446 -16.71 -6.86 36.86
C SER A 446 -17.28 -7.20 38.25
N VAL A 447 -18.31 -8.07 38.29
CA VAL A 447 -18.98 -8.50 39.53
C VAL A 447 -18.05 -9.34 40.43
N LYS A 448 -17.02 -9.98 39.85
CA LYS A 448 -16.01 -10.77 40.58
C LYS A 448 -15.05 -9.90 41.42
N LEU A 449 -14.99 -8.58 41.16
CA LEU A 449 -14.14 -7.62 41.88
C LEU A 449 -14.70 -7.22 43.26
N SER A 450 -15.93 -7.61 43.60
CA SER A 450 -16.54 -7.33 44.90
C SER A 450 -15.84 -8.12 46.02
N SER A 451 -15.42 -7.46 47.10
CA SER A 451 -14.75 -8.12 48.24
C SER A 451 -15.63 -9.15 48.97
N ASP A 452 -16.96 -9.04 48.85
CA ASP A 452 -17.94 -9.99 49.38
C ASP A 452 -18.33 -11.11 48.37
N TYR A 453 -17.73 -11.14 47.16
CA TYR A 453 -18.12 -12.00 46.04
C TYR A 453 -18.22 -13.50 46.39
N LYS A 454 -17.28 -14.06 47.15
CA LYS A 454 -17.31 -15.49 47.54
C LYS A 454 -18.54 -15.85 48.39
N GLN A 455 -19.00 -14.95 49.26
CA GLN A 455 -20.20 -15.15 50.07
C GLN A 455 -21.47 -14.89 49.23
N LYS A 456 -21.49 -13.78 48.49
CA LYS A 456 -22.49 -13.45 47.46
C LYS A 456 -22.80 -14.63 46.52
N LEU A 457 -21.77 -15.31 46.01
CA LEU A 457 -21.87 -16.47 45.12
C LEU A 457 -22.49 -17.68 45.82
N LYS A 458 -22.08 -17.98 47.05
CA LYS A 458 -22.64 -19.06 47.86
C LYS A 458 -24.13 -18.86 48.13
N ASP A 459 -24.54 -17.62 48.40
CA ASP A 459 -25.94 -17.27 48.63
C ASP A 459 -26.77 -17.33 47.34
N ALA A 460 -26.21 -16.86 46.21
CA ALA A 460 -26.84 -16.98 44.88
C ALA A 460 -27.06 -18.44 44.44
N ARG A 461 -26.02 -19.28 44.53
CA ARG A 461 -26.08 -20.73 44.30
C ARG A 461 -27.15 -21.39 45.19
N SER A 462 -27.21 -21.01 46.47
CA SER A 462 -28.22 -21.51 47.41
C SER A 462 -29.66 -21.09 47.04
N PHE A 463 -29.87 -19.88 46.53
CA PHE A 463 -31.17 -19.38 46.07
C PHE A 463 -31.66 -20.09 44.79
N VAL A 464 -30.75 -20.35 43.85
CA VAL A 464 -31.03 -21.11 42.63
C VAL A 464 -31.43 -22.55 42.98
N ARG A 465 -30.62 -23.27 43.77
CA ARG A 465 -30.97 -24.60 44.31
C ARG A 465 -32.27 -24.61 45.13
N GLY A 466 -32.59 -23.50 45.79
CA GLY A 466 -33.85 -23.28 46.50
C GLY A 466 -35.09 -23.14 45.60
N MET A 467 -34.96 -23.29 44.27
CA MET A 467 -36.01 -23.01 43.29
C MET A 467 -36.56 -21.57 43.42
N LYS A 468 -35.65 -20.59 43.57
CA LYS A 468 -35.95 -19.15 43.73
C LYS A 468 -36.85 -18.80 44.93
N LYS A 469 -36.94 -19.66 45.95
CA LYS A 469 -37.78 -19.42 47.13
C LYS A 469 -37.11 -18.43 48.10
N GLY A 470 -37.73 -17.26 48.26
CA GLY A 470 -37.28 -16.20 49.16
C GLY A 470 -36.88 -14.92 48.42
N PRO A 471 -36.36 -13.90 49.12
CA PRO A 471 -35.85 -12.70 48.46
C PRO A 471 -34.54 -13.03 47.70
N ALA A 472 -34.41 -12.53 46.47
CA ALA A 472 -33.23 -12.75 45.65
C ALA A 472 -31.95 -12.18 46.33
N PRO A 473 -30.86 -12.97 46.43
CA PRO A 473 -29.58 -12.51 46.95
C PRO A 473 -29.04 -11.28 46.23
N LYS A 474 -28.18 -10.50 46.92
CA LYS A 474 -27.60 -9.27 46.37
C LYS A 474 -26.95 -9.47 45.00
N LEU A 475 -26.17 -10.55 44.85
CA LEU A 475 -25.53 -10.93 43.58
C LEU A 475 -26.52 -11.22 42.45
N VAL A 476 -27.61 -11.94 42.74
CA VAL A 476 -28.63 -12.27 41.72
C VAL A 476 -29.35 -11.00 41.26
N ARG A 477 -29.59 -10.05 42.16
CA ARG A 477 -30.15 -8.73 41.81
C ARG A 477 -29.17 -7.85 41.04
N GLU A 478 -27.88 -7.88 41.38
CA GLU A 478 -26.81 -7.20 40.63
C GLU A 478 -26.72 -7.76 39.19
N LEU A 479 -26.69 -9.09 39.02
CA LEU A 479 -26.64 -9.73 37.69
C LEU A 479 -27.91 -9.50 36.86
N TRP A 480 -29.10 -9.59 37.46
CA TRP A 480 -30.35 -9.27 36.75
C TRP A 480 -30.43 -7.81 36.31
N ALA A 481 -29.87 -6.86 37.09
CA ALA A 481 -29.83 -5.47 36.67
C ALA A 481 -28.89 -5.26 35.46
N LEU A 482 -27.71 -5.88 35.46
CA LEU A 482 -26.74 -5.80 34.38
C LEU A 482 -27.24 -6.47 33.08
N GLU A 483 -27.90 -7.63 33.17
CA GLU A 483 -28.46 -8.29 31.98
C GLU A 483 -29.70 -7.54 31.45
N VAL A 484 -30.49 -6.88 32.32
CA VAL A 484 -31.54 -5.93 31.87
C VAL A 484 -30.94 -4.74 31.13
N GLU A 485 -29.85 -4.14 31.62
CA GLU A 485 -29.15 -3.03 30.94
C GLU A 485 -28.54 -3.47 29.59
N ARG A 486 -27.98 -4.68 29.53
CA ARG A 486 -27.43 -5.29 28.30
C ARG A 486 -28.48 -5.58 27.24
N GLU A 487 -29.55 -6.29 27.60
CA GLU A 487 -30.61 -6.66 26.66
C GLU A 487 -31.41 -5.41 26.22
N TRP A 488 -31.60 -4.44 27.10
CA TRP A 488 -32.14 -3.12 26.75
C TRP A 488 -31.25 -2.41 25.71
N THR A 489 -29.93 -2.42 25.92
CA THR A 489 -28.95 -1.85 24.99
C THR A 489 -29.03 -2.50 23.61
N LYS A 490 -29.20 -3.83 23.54
CA LYS A 490 -29.43 -4.53 22.26
C LYS A 490 -30.72 -4.08 21.58
N VAL A 491 -31.86 -4.06 22.30
CA VAL A 491 -33.16 -3.69 21.72
C VAL A 491 -33.14 -2.27 21.17
N VAL A 492 -32.58 -1.31 21.91
CA VAL A 492 -32.40 0.07 21.43
C VAL A 492 -31.47 0.12 20.20
N GLY A 493 -30.36 -0.64 20.21
CA GLY A 493 -29.45 -0.74 19.07
C GLY A 493 -30.11 -1.28 17.79
N GLU A 494 -30.91 -2.35 17.92
CA GLU A 494 -31.69 -2.91 16.81
C GLU A 494 -32.78 -1.94 16.33
N SER A 495 -33.49 -1.26 17.24
CA SER A 495 -34.47 -0.22 16.88
C SER A 495 -33.82 0.92 16.08
N ILE A 496 -32.62 1.37 16.48
CA ILE A 496 -31.83 2.38 15.74
C ILE A 496 -31.40 1.83 14.37
N ARG A 497 -30.93 0.58 14.28
CA ARG A 497 -30.57 -0.07 13.00
C ARG A 497 -31.75 -0.12 12.04
N ARG A 498 -32.90 -0.59 12.52
CA ARG A 498 -34.15 -0.67 11.76
C ARG A 498 -34.64 0.70 11.31
N SER A 499 -34.61 1.72 12.18
CA SER A 499 -34.91 3.12 11.82
C SER A 499 -33.96 3.64 10.72
N PHE A 500 -32.65 3.40 10.85
CA PHE A 500 -31.66 3.80 9.86
C PHE A 500 -31.86 3.08 8.50
N GLU A 501 -32.26 1.81 8.52
CA GLU A 501 -32.62 1.07 7.30
C GLU A 501 -33.93 1.59 6.67
N ARG A 502 -34.96 1.92 7.48
CA ARG A 502 -36.17 2.64 7.04
C ARG A 502 -35.76 3.95 6.36
N PHE A 503 -34.94 4.79 7.00
CA PHE A 503 -34.44 6.06 6.47
C PHE A 503 -33.61 5.90 5.18
N LEU A 504 -32.74 4.90 5.08
CA LEU A 504 -31.98 4.62 3.85
C LEU A 504 -32.91 4.22 2.70
N MET A 505 -33.87 3.33 2.95
CA MET A 505 -34.87 2.91 1.96
C MET A 505 -35.78 4.08 1.53
N GLU A 506 -36.25 4.88 2.48
CA GLU A 506 -36.96 6.14 2.25
C GLU A 506 -36.13 7.09 1.36
N ARG A 507 -34.84 7.30 1.67
CA ARG A 507 -33.95 8.20 0.94
C ARG A 507 -33.62 7.67 -0.47
N LEU A 508 -33.56 6.36 -0.66
CA LEU A 508 -33.47 5.71 -1.98
C LEU A 508 -34.78 5.89 -2.78
N ASN A 509 -35.93 5.68 -2.14
CA ASN A 509 -37.26 5.85 -2.74
C ASN A 509 -37.59 7.33 -3.06
N ALA A 510 -37.13 8.27 -2.24
CA ALA A 510 -37.24 9.71 -2.47
C ALA A 510 -36.34 10.16 -3.64
N LYS A 511 -35.11 9.61 -3.75
CA LYS A 511 -34.24 9.80 -4.93
C LYS A 511 -34.87 9.22 -6.20
N SER A 512 -35.58 8.09 -6.11
CA SER A 512 -36.39 7.55 -7.20
C SER A 512 -37.51 8.53 -7.61
N LYS A 513 -38.37 8.93 -6.67
CA LYS A 513 -39.53 9.81 -6.90
C LYS A 513 -39.15 11.23 -7.38
N LYS A 514 -38.08 11.85 -6.85
CA LYS A 514 -37.70 13.25 -7.18
C LYS A 514 -37.17 13.44 -8.61
N THR A 515 -36.86 12.39 -9.38
CA THR A 515 -36.37 12.51 -10.77
C THR A 515 -37.42 12.92 -11.83
N LYS A 516 -38.66 13.21 -11.44
CA LYS A 516 -39.75 13.61 -12.37
C LYS A 516 -40.25 15.06 -12.24
N SER A 517 -39.76 15.86 -11.29
CA SER A 517 -40.20 17.27 -11.14
C SER A 517 -39.13 18.27 -11.57
N LYS A 518 -39.58 19.40 -12.12
CA LYS A 518 -38.72 20.43 -12.73
C LYS A 518 -38.05 21.30 -11.67
N ARG A 519 -36.80 21.70 -11.92
CA ARG A 519 -36.35 23.09 -11.68
C ARG A 519 -35.38 23.50 -12.79
N LYS A 520 -35.65 24.66 -13.40
CA LYS A 520 -34.59 25.51 -13.95
C LYS A 520 -34.04 26.30 -12.76
N LEU A 521 -32.73 26.47 -12.68
CA LEU A 521 -32.12 27.68 -12.14
C LEU A 521 -31.07 28.16 -13.15
N VAL A 522 -30.59 29.39 -12.99
CA VAL A 522 -29.61 30.02 -13.87
C VAL A 522 -28.46 30.48 -13.00
N ASP A 523 -27.29 29.86 -13.18
CA ASP A 523 -26.08 30.26 -12.47
C ASP A 523 -25.31 31.25 -13.34
N SER A 524 -25.08 32.45 -12.80
CA SER A 524 -24.39 33.54 -13.49
C SER A 524 -23.22 34.05 -12.66
N GLN A 525 -22.06 33.41 -12.81
CA GLN A 525 -20.74 34.04 -12.80
C GLN A 525 -19.67 33.05 -13.29
N GLY A 526 -18.61 33.57 -13.93
CA GLY A 526 -17.66 32.76 -14.70
C GLY A 526 -16.31 32.58 -14.01
N GLY A 527 -15.98 31.35 -13.67
CA GLY A 527 -14.61 30.87 -13.50
C GLY A 527 -14.28 29.80 -14.56
N PRO A 528 -13.02 29.61 -14.98
CA PRO A 528 -12.64 28.60 -15.95
C PRO A 528 -12.77 27.19 -15.34
N VAL A 529 -13.93 26.55 -15.52
CA VAL A 529 -14.21 25.20 -15.01
C VAL A 529 -13.17 24.22 -15.54
N GLN A 530 -12.45 23.58 -14.62
CA GLN A 530 -11.42 22.59 -14.91
C GLN A 530 -11.99 21.47 -15.80
N THR A 531 -11.49 21.33 -17.02
CA THR A 531 -12.17 20.52 -18.05
C THR A 531 -12.14 19.03 -17.72
N CYS A 532 -13.28 18.47 -17.33
CA CYS A 532 -13.41 17.07 -16.95
C CYS A 532 -12.88 16.11 -18.03
N ASN A 533 -11.98 15.21 -17.62
CA ASN A 533 -11.41 14.15 -18.45
C ASN A 533 -12.42 13.02 -18.75
N TYR A 534 -13.47 13.36 -19.50
CA TYR A 534 -14.35 12.36 -20.14
C TYR A 534 -13.54 11.48 -21.12
N PRO A 535 -13.83 10.18 -21.20
CA PRO A 535 -13.11 9.26 -22.08
C PRO A 535 -13.29 9.67 -23.55
N LYS A 536 -12.18 9.70 -24.29
CA LYS A 536 -12.14 9.97 -25.74
C LYS A 536 -12.12 8.67 -26.54
N ILE A 537 -12.76 8.66 -27.70
CA ILE A 537 -12.71 7.57 -28.69
C ILE A 537 -12.24 8.16 -30.02
N GLY A 538 -10.97 7.91 -30.37
CA GLY A 538 -10.27 8.79 -31.29
C GLY A 538 -10.25 10.21 -30.73
N ASP A 539 -10.54 11.19 -31.59
CA ASP A 539 -10.57 12.61 -31.20
C ASP A 539 -11.89 13.03 -30.52
N GLU A 540 -12.92 12.16 -30.52
CA GLU A 540 -14.25 12.49 -29.99
C GLU A 540 -14.36 12.18 -28.48
N GLN A 541 -14.54 13.24 -27.69
CA GLN A 541 -14.81 13.17 -26.26
C GLN A 541 -16.25 12.68 -25.99
N ILE A 542 -16.42 11.65 -25.16
CA ILE A 542 -17.72 11.05 -24.86
C ILE A 542 -18.25 11.55 -23.50
N ASP A 543 -18.95 12.68 -23.58
CA ASP A 543 -19.71 13.31 -22.50
C ASP A 543 -20.90 12.47 -21.98
N SER A 544 -21.48 11.59 -22.82
CA SER A 544 -22.79 10.99 -22.54
C SER A 544 -22.98 9.60 -23.16
N LEU A 545 -23.84 8.80 -22.51
CA LEU A 545 -24.24 7.47 -22.98
C LEU A 545 -24.84 7.50 -24.40
N ARG A 546 -25.67 8.51 -24.71
CA ARG A 546 -26.29 8.64 -26.04
C ARG A 546 -25.25 8.92 -27.13
N LYS A 547 -24.20 9.68 -26.82
CA LYS A 547 -23.10 9.93 -27.75
C LYS A 547 -22.29 8.64 -27.98
N LEU A 548 -22.07 7.83 -26.95
CA LEU A 548 -21.48 6.49 -27.08
C LEU A 548 -22.35 5.56 -27.96
N GLU A 549 -23.67 5.53 -27.74
CA GLU A 549 -24.62 4.74 -28.54
C GLU A 549 -24.55 5.13 -30.02
N VAL A 550 -24.63 6.42 -30.34
CA VAL A 550 -24.52 6.93 -31.72
C VAL A 550 -23.15 6.61 -32.33
N ILE A 551 -22.05 6.77 -31.59
CA ILE A 551 -20.70 6.42 -32.06
C ILE A 551 -20.58 4.93 -32.39
N VAL A 552 -21.11 4.04 -31.55
CA VAL A 552 -21.08 2.59 -31.82
C VAL A 552 -21.97 2.22 -33.00
N GLU A 553 -23.20 2.75 -33.08
CA GLU A 553 -24.11 2.43 -34.19
C GLU A 553 -23.63 2.96 -35.54
N GLN A 554 -22.99 4.13 -35.59
CA GLN A 554 -22.52 4.73 -36.85
C GLN A 554 -21.13 4.26 -37.28
N LYS A 555 -20.19 4.03 -36.34
CA LYS A 555 -18.77 3.77 -36.67
C LYS A 555 -18.32 2.33 -36.39
N PHE A 556 -19.03 1.60 -35.54
CA PHE A 556 -18.66 0.26 -35.07
C PHE A 556 -19.83 -0.74 -35.07
N PRO A 557 -20.65 -0.85 -36.14
CA PRO A 557 -21.86 -1.68 -36.14
C PRO A 557 -21.58 -3.15 -35.83
N GLY A 558 -20.39 -3.68 -36.20
CA GLY A 558 -19.95 -5.02 -35.84
C GLY A 558 -19.83 -5.30 -34.33
N LEU A 559 -19.72 -4.27 -33.47
CA LEU A 559 -19.82 -4.46 -32.01
C LEU A 559 -21.26 -4.77 -31.56
N LYS A 560 -22.27 -4.28 -32.28
CA LYS A 560 -23.69 -4.51 -31.97
C LYS A 560 -24.12 -5.95 -32.30
N GLU A 561 -23.38 -6.65 -33.18
CA GLU A 561 -23.54 -8.09 -33.44
C GLU A 561 -22.97 -8.99 -32.32
N ASN A 562 -22.11 -8.48 -31.42
CA ASN A 562 -21.52 -9.30 -30.37
C ASN A 562 -22.55 -9.60 -29.26
N LYS A 563 -22.71 -10.88 -28.89
CA LYS A 563 -23.61 -11.34 -27.81
C LYS A 563 -23.41 -10.63 -26.46
N SER A 564 -22.22 -10.07 -26.22
CA SER A 564 -21.82 -9.33 -25.02
C SER A 564 -22.16 -7.84 -25.06
N TYR A 565 -22.62 -7.30 -26.20
CA TYR A 565 -22.89 -5.87 -26.40
C TYR A 565 -23.84 -5.29 -25.34
N THR A 566 -24.91 -6.01 -25.03
CA THR A 566 -25.88 -5.65 -23.98
C THR A 566 -25.24 -5.53 -22.60
N LYS A 567 -24.34 -6.45 -22.24
CA LYS A 567 -23.57 -6.44 -20.98
C LYS A 567 -22.61 -5.24 -20.93
N TRP A 568 -21.94 -4.93 -22.04
CA TRP A 568 -21.03 -3.78 -22.15
C TRP A 568 -21.76 -2.43 -22.11
N MET A 569 -22.89 -2.29 -22.82
CA MET A 569 -23.75 -1.11 -22.75
C MET A 569 -24.35 -0.94 -21.36
N THR A 570 -24.68 -2.04 -20.65
CA THR A 570 -25.12 -1.99 -19.25
C THR A 570 -24.02 -1.47 -18.32
N GLN A 571 -22.75 -1.86 -18.53
CA GLN A 571 -21.62 -1.28 -17.79
C GLN A 571 -21.43 0.21 -18.08
N ALA A 572 -21.50 0.63 -19.36
CA ALA A 572 -21.43 2.04 -19.73
C ALA A 572 -22.58 2.86 -19.12
N LYS A 573 -23.81 2.31 -19.12
CA LYS A 573 -24.99 2.90 -18.48
C LYS A 573 -24.86 3.01 -16.96
N LYS A 574 -24.19 2.06 -16.29
CA LYS A 574 -23.84 2.18 -14.87
C LYS A 574 -22.80 3.28 -14.62
N TYR A 575 -21.80 3.42 -15.49
CA TYR A 575 -20.76 4.47 -15.41
C TYR A 575 -21.35 5.88 -15.60
N PHE A 576 -22.06 6.14 -16.70
CA PHE A 576 -22.71 7.44 -16.96
C PHE A 576 -23.88 7.77 -16.03
N LYS A 577 -24.34 6.82 -15.19
CA LYS A 577 -25.36 7.07 -14.15
C LYS A 577 -24.77 7.38 -12.77
N LYS A 578 -23.48 7.11 -12.52
CA LYS A 578 -22.83 7.55 -11.27
C LYS A 578 -22.53 9.04 -11.35
N SER A 579 -22.94 9.79 -10.33
CA SER A 579 -22.96 11.26 -10.32
C SER A 579 -21.58 11.93 -10.29
N ASN A 580 -20.49 11.19 -10.07
CA ASN A 580 -19.15 11.64 -10.42
C ASN A 580 -18.35 10.47 -11.04
N PRO A 581 -18.11 10.47 -12.37
CA PRO A 581 -17.31 9.45 -13.06
C PRO A 581 -15.84 9.39 -12.62
N GLN A 582 -15.29 10.47 -12.03
CA GLN A 582 -13.87 10.56 -11.65
C GLN A 582 -13.48 9.55 -10.56
N LYS A 583 -14.42 9.17 -9.67
CA LYS A 583 -14.18 8.22 -8.57
C LYS A 583 -14.30 6.74 -8.99
N LEU A 584 -14.09 6.41 -10.27
CA LEU A 584 -14.01 5.03 -10.77
C LEU A 584 -12.65 4.74 -11.41
N HIS A 585 -11.79 4.01 -10.70
CA HIS A 585 -10.48 3.54 -11.19
C HIS A 585 -10.55 2.54 -12.36
N SER A 586 -11.74 2.22 -12.89
CA SER A 586 -11.92 1.37 -14.07
C SER A 586 -12.94 1.94 -15.06
N HIS A 587 -12.50 2.20 -16.29
CA HIS A 587 -13.40 2.50 -17.40
C HIS A 587 -14.17 1.24 -17.83
N PRO A 588 -15.46 1.35 -18.21
CA PRO A 588 -16.25 0.25 -18.75
C PRO A 588 -15.58 -0.50 -19.89
N THR A 589 -15.74 -1.83 -19.92
CA THR A 589 -15.13 -2.75 -20.90
C THR A 589 -15.32 -2.30 -22.36
N ILE A 590 -16.42 -1.62 -22.66
CA ILE A 590 -16.75 -1.13 -24.01
C ILE A 590 -15.70 -0.17 -24.58
N PHE A 591 -15.10 0.71 -23.75
CA PHE A 591 -14.08 1.66 -24.21
C PHE A 591 -12.82 0.92 -24.68
N ARG A 592 -12.42 -0.13 -23.95
CA ARG A 592 -11.32 -1.03 -24.36
C ARG A 592 -11.66 -1.78 -25.65
N MET A 593 -12.90 -2.26 -25.82
CA MET A 593 -13.32 -2.97 -27.03
C MET A 593 -13.37 -2.05 -28.25
N ILE A 594 -13.87 -0.81 -28.13
CA ILE A 594 -13.88 0.16 -29.23
C ILE A 594 -12.43 0.55 -29.62
N ASN A 595 -11.53 0.74 -28.65
CA ASN A 595 -10.11 0.99 -28.95
C ASN A 595 -9.46 -0.20 -29.69
N ASN A 596 -9.80 -1.45 -29.33
CA ASN A 596 -9.34 -2.62 -30.07
C ASN A 596 -9.88 -2.66 -31.52
N VAL A 597 -11.15 -2.27 -31.72
CA VAL A 597 -11.75 -2.17 -33.06
C VAL A 597 -11.10 -1.05 -33.88
N LEU A 598 -10.85 0.11 -33.30
CA LEU A 598 -10.12 1.22 -33.94
C LEU A 598 -8.72 0.79 -34.40
N GLN A 599 -7.96 0.09 -33.54
CA GLN A 599 -6.65 -0.46 -33.90
C GLN A 599 -6.74 -1.47 -35.06
N ASN A 600 -7.77 -2.32 -35.07
CA ASN A 600 -8.02 -3.23 -36.19
C ASN A 600 -8.39 -2.47 -37.48
N GLN A 601 -9.26 -1.47 -37.43
CA GLN A 601 -9.60 -0.63 -38.60
C GLN A 601 -8.37 0.13 -39.14
N ILE A 602 -7.47 0.62 -38.27
CA ILE A 602 -6.20 1.25 -38.67
C ILE A 602 -5.28 0.22 -39.36
N ARG A 603 -5.16 -0.99 -38.83
CA ARG A 603 -4.43 -2.10 -39.46
C ARG A 603 -5.01 -2.46 -40.83
N VAL A 604 -6.34 -2.61 -40.95
CA VAL A 604 -7.03 -2.89 -42.22
C VAL A 604 -6.80 -1.77 -43.25
N LYS A 605 -6.89 -0.49 -42.85
CA LYS A 605 -6.56 0.65 -43.73
C LYS A 605 -5.10 0.63 -44.18
N SER A 606 -4.17 0.28 -43.28
CA SER A 606 -2.74 0.10 -43.60
C SER A 606 -2.49 -1.08 -44.56
N ILE A 607 -3.26 -2.16 -44.45
CA ILE A 607 -3.23 -3.31 -45.36
C ILE A 607 -3.80 -2.92 -46.73
N ARG A 608 -5.00 -2.32 -46.81
CA ARG A 608 -5.57 -1.85 -48.08
C ARG A 608 -4.71 -0.79 -48.77
N LYS A 609 -4.07 0.13 -48.03
CA LYS A 609 -3.11 1.08 -48.61
C LYS A 609 -1.90 0.38 -49.24
N ARG A 610 -1.44 -0.76 -48.68
CA ARG A 610 -0.39 -1.61 -49.25
C ARG A 610 -0.87 -2.47 -50.43
N LEU A 611 -2.15 -2.84 -50.48
CA LEU A 611 -2.77 -3.53 -51.62
C LEU A 611 -3.09 -2.56 -52.79
N GLY A 612 -3.31 -1.27 -52.52
CA GLY A 612 -3.40 -0.22 -53.54
C GLY A 612 -4.54 -0.44 -54.55
N LYS A 613 -4.20 -0.91 -55.76
CA LYS A 613 -5.18 -1.22 -56.82
C LYS A 613 -5.80 -2.62 -56.69
N PHE A 614 -5.35 -3.46 -55.77
CA PHE A 614 -5.87 -4.82 -55.55
C PHE A 614 -6.95 -4.80 -54.47
N GLN A 615 -8.12 -4.21 -54.77
CA GLN A 615 -9.16 -3.93 -53.76
C GLN A 615 -10.04 -5.14 -53.43
N ASP A 616 -10.10 -6.12 -54.33
CA ASP A 616 -10.87 -7.36 -54.23
C ASP A 616 -10.09 -8.55 -54.85
N ALA A 617 -10.63 -9.76 -54.68
CA ALA A 617 -10.02 -10.99 -55.16
C ALA A 617 -10.10 -11.14 -56.69
N ASP A 618 -11.13 -10.58 -57.34
CA ASP A 618 -11.37 -10.78 -58.77
C ASP A 618 -10.51 -9.86 -59.64
N THR A 619 -10.15 -8.67 -59.13
CA THR A 619 -9.08 -7.81 -59.66
C THR A 619 -7.70 -8.48 -59.58
N ILE A 620 -7.50 -9.41 -58.65
CA ILE A 620 -6.29 -10.24 -58.56
C ILE A 620 -6.35 -11.40 -59.56
N LYS A 621 -7.51 -12.06 -59.70
CA LYS A 621 -7.75 -13.08 -60.75
C LYS A 621 -7.48 -12.48 -62.13
N GLN A 622 -8.20 -11.41 -62.51
CA GLN A 622 -8.06 -10.74 -63.80
C GLN A 622 -6.61 -10.37 -64.11
N LYS A 623 -5.86 -9.81 -63.15
CA LYS A 623 -4.44 -9.47 -63.38
C LYS A 623 -3.49 -10.66 -63.47
N LEU A 624 -3.89 -11.85 -63.06
CA LEU A 624 -3.13 -13.09 -63.33
C LEU A 624 -3.45 -13.64 -64.73
N VAL A 625 -4.67 -13.43 -65.23
CA VAL A 625 -5.02 -13.58 -66.66
C VAL A 625 -4.19 -12.60 -67.51
N ASP A 626 -4.20 -11.31 -67.18
CA ASP A 626 -3.47 -10.24 -67.88
C ASP A 626 -1.94 -10.43 -67.89
N LEU A 627 -1.41 -11.34 -67.06
CA LEU A 627 0.02 -11.70 -66.98
C LEU A 627 0.38 -12.97 -67.77
N GLU A 628 -0.56 -13.50 -68.59
CA GLU A 628 -0.41 -14.72 -69.39
C GLU A 628 -0.07 -15.97 -68.55
N MET A 629 -0.47 -16.01 -67.28
CA MET A 629 -0.22 -17.14 -66.39
C MET A 629 -1.37 -18.15 -66.32
N ASP A 630 -2.54 -17.81 -66.88
CA ASP A 630 -3.83 -18.46 -66.62
C ASP A 630 -3.85 -19.96 -66.94
N GLU A 631 -3.44 -20.35 -68.16
CA GLU A 631 -3.36 -21.76 -68.59
C GLU A 631 -2.43 -22.62 -67.70
N SER A 632 -1.52 -22.00 -66.95
CA SER A 632 -0.68 -22.68 -65.98
C SER A 632 -1.28 -22.74 -64.57
N ILE A 633 -2.10 -21.76 -64.17
CA ILE A 633 -2.62 -21.64 -62.80
C ILE A 633 -3.64 -22.73 -62.51
N ASP A 634 -4.57 -23.01 -63.43
CA ASP A 634 -5.56 -24.09 -63.27
C ASP A 634 -4.93 -25.48 -63.25
N SER A 635 -3.69 -25.63 -63.77
CA SER A 635 -2.92 -26.87 -63.65
C SER A 635 -2.28 -27.09 -62.27
N TRP A 636 -2.25 -26.07 -61.39
CA TRP A 636 -1.57 -26.16 -60.09
C TRP A 636 -2.42 -26.94 -59.07
N PRO A 637 -1.91 -28.04 -58.46
CA PRO A 637 -2.63 -28.86 -57.48
C PRO A 637 -3.05 -28.17 -56.15
N THR A 638 -2.93 -26.85 -56.06
CA THR A 638 -3.37 -26.04 -54.91
C THR A 638 -4.04 -24.72 -55.27
N ALA A 639 -4.27 -24.39 -56.56
CA ALA A 639 -4.83 -23.10 -56.98
C ALA A 639 -6.14 -22.78 -56.24
N ASP A 640 -7.08 -23.72 -56.30
CA ASP A 640 -8.37 -23.72 -55.61
C ASP A 640 -8.27 -23.42 -54.10
N LYS A 641 -7.23 -23.96 -53.44
CA LYS A 641 -6.93 -23.75 -52.01
C LYS A 641 -6.32 -22.37 -51.73
N GLN A 642 -5.55 -21.81 -52.67
CA GLN A 642 -5.02 -20.44 -52.60
C GLN A 642 -6.11 -19.39 -52.87
N TRP A 643 -7.05 -19.67 -53.79
CA TRP A 643 -8.21 -18.81 -54.04
C TRP A 643 -9.14 -18.77 -52.82
N LYS A 644 -9.48 -19.92 -52.25
CA LYS A 644 -10.25 -20.01 -50.99
C LYS A 644 -9.55 -19.33 -49.81
N HIS A 645 -8.21 -19.31 -49.77
CA HIS A 645 -7.45 -18.50 -48.80
C HIS A 645 -7.49 -16.99 -49.09
N LEU A 646 -7.53 -16.57 -50.36
CA LEU A 646 -7.59 -15.17 -50.77
C LEU A 646 -8.98 -14.57 -50.48
N GLU A 647 -10.05 -15.29 -50.81
CA GLU A 647 -11.42 -14.88 -50.56
C GLU A 647 -11.68 -14.76 -49.04
N LEU A 648 -11.22 -15.74 -48.26
CA LEU A 648 -11.23 -15.67 -46.79
C LEU A 648 -10.44 -14.48 -46.23
N TYR A 649 -9.29 -14.13 -46.84
CA TYR A 649 -8.48 -12.97 -46.45
C TYR A 649 -9.25 -11.65 -46.64
N TYR A 650 -9.93 -11.46 -47.78
CA TYR A 650 -10.77 -10.28 -48.01
C TYR A 650 -11.99 -10.24 -47.08
N GLN A 651 -12.66 -11.38 -46.83
CA GLN A 651 -13.76 -11.47 -45.86
C GLN A 651 -13.34 -11.06 -44.45
N ILE A 652 -12.16 -11.49 -43.98
CA ILE A 652 -11.60 -11.07 -42.69
C ILE A 652 -11.40 -9.55 -42.65
N LEU A 653 -10.79 -8.96 -43.69
CA LEU A 653 -10.58 -7.51 -43.76
C LEU A 653 -11.91 -6.73 -43.76
N GLU A 654 -12.92 -7.22 -44.46
CA GLU A 654 -14.25 -6.59 -44.54
C GLU A 654 -15.00 -6.62 -43.19
N LEU A 655 -14.99 -7.76 -42.49
CA LEU A 655 -15.66 -7.89 -41.18
C LEU A 655 -14.96 -7.04 -40.10
N LEU A 656 -13.62 -6.94 -40.14
CA LEU A 656 -12.85 -6.05 -39.27
C LEU A 656 -13.08 -4.57 -39.61
N GLU A 657 -13.23 -4.21 -40.89
CA GLU A 657 -13.57 -2.85 -41.31
C GLU A 657 -14.97 -2.44 -40.83
N LYS A 658 -15.96 -3.35 -40.93
CA LYS A 658 -17.31 -3.23 -40.35
C LYS A 658 -17.33 -3.16 -38.81
N GLY A 659 -16.17 -3.28 -38.17
CA GLY A 659 -16.00 -3.03 -36.74
C GLY A 659 -16.24 -4.25 -35.84
N MET A 660 -16.14 -5.48 -36.38
CA MET A 660 -16.17 -6.68 -35.56
C MET A 660 -14.86 -6.86 -34.77
N LEU A 661 -14.95 -7.47 -33.58
CA LEU A 661 -13.77 -7.92 -32.85
C LEU A 661 -13.20 -9.19 -33.48
N GLN A 662 -11.87 -9.37 -33.39
CA GLN A 662 -11.19 -10.53 -33.97
C GLN A 662 -11.82 -11.87 -33.55
N CYS A 663 -12.15 -12.04 -32.28
CA CYS A 663 -12.78 -13.27 -31.75
C CYS A 663 -14.19 -13.55 -32.32
N ASP A 664 -14.89 -12.53 -32.82
CA ASP A 664 -16.18 -12.72 -33.48
C ASP A 664 -16.01 -12.99 -34.97
N VAL A 665 -14.96 -12.46 -35.61
CA VAL A 665 -14.55 -12.85 -36.97
C VAL A 665 -14.09 -14.32 -36.98
N ASP A 666 -13.29 -14.73 -36.00
CA ASP A 666 -12.90 -16.12 -35.75
C ASP A 666 -14.15 -17.02 -35.67
N ARG A 667 -15.14 -16.65 -34.84
CA ARG A 667 -16.38 -17.42 -34.68
C ARG A 667 -17.26 -17.43 -35.93
N LYS A 668 -17.41 -16.28 -36.62
CA LYS A 668 -18.30 -16.11 -37.79
C LYS A 668 -17.77 -16.81 -39.04
N LEU A 669 -16.44 -16.95 -39.16
CA LEU A 669 -15.76 -17.66 -40.26
C LEU A 669 -15.27 -19.08 -39.88
N LYS A 670 -15.57 -19.56 -38.66
CA LYS A 670 -15.09 -20.84 -38.10
C LYS A 670 -13.56 -21.03 -38.17
N LEU A 671 -12.81 -20.00 -37.78
CA LEU A 671 -11.34 -19.98 -37.80
C LEU A 671 -10.74 -20.08 -36.40
N GLY A 672 -9.58 -20.74 -36.30
CA GLY A 672 -8.71 -20.64 -35.12
C GLY A 672 -8.02 -19.28 -35.06
N SER A 673 -7.93 -18.69 -33.87
CA SER A 673 -7.47 -17.31 -33.65
C SER A 673 -6.08 -16.99 -34.19
N THR A 674 -5.17 -17.97 -34.23
CA THR A 674 -3.84 -17.87 -34.86
C THR A 674 -3.91 -17.57 -36.36
N ARG A 675 -4.92 -18.05 -37.08
CA ARG A 675 -5.06 -17.90 -38.53
C ARG A 675 -5.50 -16.49 -38.91
N THR A 676 -6.50 -15.96 -38.20
CA THR A 676 -6.95 -14.57 -38.34
C THR A 676 -5.88 -13.59 -37.83
N LYS A 677 -5.18 -13.94 -36.74
CA LYS A 677 -4.04 -13.13 -36.25
C LYS A 677 -2.93 -13.01 -37.29
N ALA A 678 -2.49 -14.10 -37.90
CA ALA A 678 -1.46 -14.06 -38.95
C ALA A 678 -1.87 -13.14 -40.13
N ILE A 679 -3.15 -13.15 -40.48
CA ILE A 679 -3.73 -12.29 -41.53
C ILE A 679 -3.71 -10.80 -41.11
N ILE A 680 -4.12 -10.48 -39.88
CA ILE A 680 -4.07 -9.12 -39.30
C ILE A 680 -2.63 -8.60 -39.16
N ASP A 681 -1.70 -9.46 -38.75
CA ASP A 681 -0.27 -9.14 -38.58
C ASP A 681 0.48 -9.08 -39.94
N GLY A 682 -0.24 -9.16 -41.07
CA GLY A 682 0.26 -8.79 -42.40
C GLY A 682 0.83 -9.95 -43.23
N VAL A 683 0.55 -11.21 -42.89
CA VAL A 683 0.90 -12.37 -43.74
C VAL A 683 0.02 -12.35 -44.99
N THR A 684 0.51 -11.68 -46.04
CA THR A 684 -0.18 -11.62 -47.34
C THR A 684 -0.31 -13.02 -47.96
N PRO A 685 -1.52 -13.41 -48.44
CA PRO A 685 -1.73 -14.62 -49.24
C PRO A 685 -0.76 -14.72 -50.42
N TRP A 686 -0.43 -15.95 -50.80
CA TRP A 686 0.57 -16.19 -51.84
C TRP A 686 0.20 -15.55 -53.20
N PRO A 687 -1.06 -15.59 -53.71
CA PRO A 687 -1.45 -14.90 -54.94
C PRO A 687 -1.12 -13.39 -54.95
N ILE A 688 -1.38 -12.68 -53.84
CA ILE A 688 -1.04 -11.25 -53.69
C ILE A 688 0.48 -11.02 -53.86
N ARG A 689 1.32 -11.94 -53.36
CA ARG A 689 2.78 -11.83 -53.52
C ARG A 689 3.22 -12.01 -54.97
N ILE A 690 2.49 -12.78 -55.78
CA ILE A 690 2.76 -12.92 -57.22
C ILE A 690 2.53 -11.58 -57.93
N VAL A 691 1.33 -11.00 -57.80
CA VAL A 691 0.96 -9.81 -58.59
C VAL A 691 1.61 -8.51 -58.08
N VAL A 692 2.03 -8.48 -56.81
CA VAL A 692 2.81 -7.36 -56.24
C VAL A 692 4.31 -7.45 -56.56
N ASN A 693 4.87 -8.64 -56.77
CA ASN A 693 6.29 -8.81 -57.15
C ASN A 693 6.49 -9.94 -58.19
N PRO A 694 6.11 -9.73 -59.46
CA PRO A 694 6.25 -10.73 -60.51
C PRO A 694 7.72 -11.05 -60.86
N HIS A 695 8.66 -10.14 -60.58
CA HIS A 695 10.10 -10.41 -60.81
C HIS A 695 10.68 -11.43 -59.82
N SER A 696 10.23 -11.44 -58.56
CA SER A 696 10.61 -12.47 -57.57
C SER A 696 10.10 -13.87 -57.90
N ILE A 697 9.24 -14.02 -58.92
CA ILE A 697 8.69 -15.31 -59.36
C ILE A 697 9.13 -15.65 -60.79
N ARG A 698 9.28 -14.68 -61.70
CA ARG A 698 10.03 -14.90 -62.95
C ARG A 698 11.45 -15.39 -62.67
N SER A 699 12.14 -14.89 -61.63
CA SER A 699 13.44 -15.44 -61.22
C SER A 699 13.35 -16.90 -60.75
N LYS A 700 12.32 -17.27 -59.98
CA LYS A 700 12.10 -18.66 -59.51
C LYS A 700 11.71 -19.64 -60.63
N ILE A 701 11.01 -19.16 -61.65
CA ILE A 701 10.65 -19.97 -62.83
C ILE A 701 11.87 -20.09 -63.75
N GLN A 702 12.62 -19.00 -63.98
CA GLN A 702 13.87 -19.03 -64.75
C GLN A 702 14.99 -19.85 -64.08
N THR A 703 14.94 -20.08 -62.76
CA THR A 703 15.88 -21.01 -62.10
C THR A 703 15.68 -22.48 -62.47
N GLU A 704 14.57 -22.90 -63.07
CA GLU A 704 14.45 -24.29 -63.57
C GLU A 704 15.30 -24.55 -64.83
N HIS A 705 15.84 -23.50 -65.47
CA HIS A 705 16.75 -23.60 -66.62
C HIS A 705 18.10 -22.90 -66.40
N SER A 706 18.35 -22.36 -65.20
CA SER A 706 19.62 -21.68 -64.87
C SER A 706 20.62 -22.63 -64.21
N PRO A 707 21.93 -22.50 -64.48
CA PRO A 707 22.97 -23.29 -63.80
C PRO A 707 22.98 -23.02 -62.28
N ILE A 708 22.68 -24.04 -61.48
CA ILE A 708 22.56 -23.93 -60.02
C ILE A 708 23.94 -23.79 -59.36
N ARG A 709 24.30 -22.57 -58.95
CA ARG A 709 25.47 -22.33 -58.10
C ARG A 709 25.28 -22.98 -56.73
N LEU A 710 26.20 -23.86 -56.35
CA LEU A 710 26.31 -24.39 -54.99
C LEU A 710 26.71 -23.25 -54.03
N TYR A 711 25.85 -22.92 -53.07
CA TYR A 711 26.08 -21.80 -52.15
C TYR A 711 27.20 -22.08 -51.13
N GLU A 712 28.11 -21.11 -50.96
CA GLU A 712 29.27 -21.15 -50.05
C GLU A 712 28.91 -21.09 -48.54
N SER A 713 27.62 -20.89 -48.23
CA SER A 713 27.06 -20.51 -46.91
C SER A 713 27.35 -21.42 -45.69
N LEU A 714 28.15 -22.47 -45.81
CA LEU A 714 28.61 -23.30 -44.69
C LEU A 714 29.94 -22.80 -44.09
N GLU A 715 30.71 -22.01 -44.83
CA GLU A 715 32.01 -21.49 -44.35
C GLU A 715 31.82 -20.57 -43.13
N ASN A 716 30.76 -19.77 -43.13
CA ASN A 716 30.30 -18.94 -41.99
C ASN A 716 29.98 -19.73 -40.71
N ILE A 717 29.88 -21.06 -40.77
CA ILE A 717 29.59 -21.97 -39.64
C ILE A 717 30.86 -22.75 -39.25
N GLY A 718 31.92 -22.73 -40.07
CA GLY A 718 33.14 -23.50 -39.87
C GLY A 718 33.00 -25.01 -40.10
N VAL A 719 31.89 -25.46 -40.71
CA VAL A 719 31.60 -26.90 -40.91
C VAL A 719 31.50 -27.23 -42.41
N ILE A 720 32.66 -27.41 -43.04
CA ILE A 720 32.77 -27.85 -44.44
C ILE A 720 32.95 -29.37 -44.58
N SER A 721 33.15 -30.10 -43.48
CA SER A 721 33.44 -31.55 -43.46
C SER A 721 32.80 -32.30 -42.28
N GLN A 722 32.68 -33.62 -42.42
CA GLN A 722 32.23 -34.53 -41.35
C GLN A 722 33.17 -34.54 -40.13
N GLN A 723 34.46 -34.25 -40.31
CA GLN A 723 35.40 -34.12 -39.18
C GLN A 723 35.08 -32.89 -38.35
N GLN A 724 34.92 -31.72 -38.98
CA GLN A 724 34.49 -30.48 -38.31
C GLN A 724 33.09 -30.60 -37.69
N LEU A 725 32.17 -31.37 -38.30
CA LEU A 725 30.87 -31.66 -37.69
C LEU A 725 31.04 -32.35 -36.33
N ASN A 726 31.93 -33.34 -36.23
CA ASN A 726 32.22 -34.01 -34.96
C ASN A 726 32.96 -33.09 -33.96
N VAL A 727 33.75 -32.12 -34.42
CA VAL A 727 34.35 -31.09 -33.55
C VAL A 727 33.27 -30.15 -32.99
N LYS A 728 32.39 -29.59 -33.83
CA LYS A 728 31.29 -28.73 -33.36
C LYS A 728 30.29 -29.46 -32.46
N LEU A 729 30.07 -30.76 -32.68
CA LEU A 729 29.24 -31.57 -31.77
C LEU A 729 29.93 -31.89 -30.43
N LYS A 730 31.24 -31.67 -30.28
CA LYS A 730 31.93 -31.63 -28.97
C LYS A 730 31.86 -30.24 -28.32
N GLU A 731 31.91 -29.17 -29.12
CA GLU A 731 31.72 -27.79 -28.62
C GLU A 731 30.29 -27.52 -28.11
N TYR A 732 29.29 -28.16 -28.71
CA TYR A 732 27.87 -27.98 -28.40
C TYR A 732 27.21 -29.30 -27.95
N PRO A 733 27.51 -29.81 -26.74
CA PRO A 733 27.06 -31.11 -26.27
C PRO A 733 25.53 -31.23 -26.15
N GLY A 734 24.81 -30.11 -25.96
CA GLY A 734 23.35 -30.08 -25.89
C GLY A 734 22.63 -30.48 -27.19
N LEU A 735 23.35 -30.49 -28.32
CA LEU A 735 22.86 -31.04 -29.57
C LEU A 735 22.97 -32.56 -29.66
N THR A 736 23.76 -33.19 -28.78
CA THR A 736 23.96 -34.65 -28.76
C THR A 736 22.93 -35.39 -27.90
N THR A 737 22.32 -34.68 -26.94
CA THR A 737 21.26 -35.18 -26.05
C THR A 737 19.85 -35.12 -26.65
N LEU A 738 19.69 -34.65 -27.89
CA LEU A 738 18.39 -34.65 -28.57
C LEU A 738 17.94 -36.10 -28.81
N SER A 739 16.68 -36.44 -28.50
CA SER A 739 16.14 -37.80 -28.69
C SER A 739 16.26 -38.31 -30.13
N ASN A 740 16.17 -37.40 -31.11
CA ASN A 740 16.35 -37.67 -32.54
C ASN A 740 17.79 -37.46 -33.05
N PHE A 741 18.78 -37.20 -32.19
CA PHE A 741 20.17 -36.86 -32.57
C PHE A 741 20.79 -37.88 -33.53
N LYS A 742 20.58 -39.19 -33.31
CA LYS A 742 21.10 -40.25 -34.20
C LYS A 742 20.64 -40.06 -35.65
N SER A 743 19.36 -39.73 -35.84
CA SER A 743 18.77 -39.44 -37.16
C SER A 743 19.30 -38.12 -37.73
N LEU A 744 19.29 -37.05 -36.92
CA LEU A 744 19.79 -35.72 -37.30
C LEU A 744 21.27 -35.74 -37.71
N LYS A 745 22.10 -36.56 -37.04
CA LYS A 745 23.51 -36.75 -37.37
C LYS A 745 23.71 -37.57 -38.64
N SER A 746 22.90 -38.62 -38.84
CA SER A 746 22.88 -39.37 -40.10
C SER A 746 22.57 -38.45 -41.29
N ASP A 747 21.54 -37.61 -41.17
CA ASP A 747 21.17 -36.62 -42.18
C ASP A 747 22.30 -35.63 -42.51
N ALA A 748 23.00 -35.12 -41.49
CA ALA A 748 24.15 -34.24 -41.71
C ALA A 748 25.31 -34.96 -42.41
N ILE A 749 25.58 -36.23 -42.09
CA ILE A 749 26.62 -37.04 -42.75
C ILE A 749 26.23 -37.31 -44.22
N LEU A 750 24.99 -37.74 -44.48
CA LEU A 750 24.46 -37.96 -45.82
C LEU A 750 24.56 -36.69 -46.68
N TYR A 751 24.27 -35.53 -46.11
CA TYR A 751 24.44 -34.23 -46.76
C TYR A 751 25.90 -33.89 -47.11
N PHE A 752 26.87 -34.16 -46.23
CA PHE A 752 28.29 -33.97 -46.56
C PHE A 752 28.76 -34.93 -47.66
N THR A 753 28.32 -36.19 -47.62
CA THR A 753 28.57 -37.18 -48.69
C THR A 753 27.97 -36.71 -50.02
N LEU A 754 26.76 -36.14 -50.00
CA LEU A 754 26.11 -35.55 -51.17
C LEU A 754 26.93 -34.35 -51.71
N LYS A 755 27.39 -33.45 -50.83
CA LYS A 755 28.20 -32.28 -51.21
C LYS A 755 29.56 -32.67 -51.82
N GLU A 756 30.27 -33.64 -51.25
CA GLU A 756 31.55 -34.13 -51.81
C GLU A 756 31.36 -34.75 -53.21
N ASN A 757 30.24 -35.43 -53.48
CA ASN A 757 29.95 -35.98 -54.83
C ASN A 757 29.68 -34.90 -55.90
N PHE A 758 29.38 -33.66 -55.49
CA PHE A 758 29.23 -32.51 -56.39
C PHE A 758 30.42 -31.55 -56.37
N LYS A 759 31.46 -31.83 -55.59
CA LYS A 759 32.66 -31.00 -55.48
C LYS A 759 33.35 -30.85 -56.84
N GLY A 760 33.63 -29.61 -57.23
CA GLY A 760 34.16 -29.27 -58.56
C GLY A 760 33.14 -29.23 -59.71
N ARG A 761 31.87 -29.62 -59.50
CA ARG A 761 30.81 -29.42 -60.50
C ARG A 761 30.15 -28.05 -60.30
N GLN A 762 30.22 -27.19 -61.32
CA GLN A 762 29.48 -25.92 -61.31
C GLN A 762 27.97 -26.11 -61.58
N ASN A 763 27.61 -27.16 -62.34
CA ASN A 763 26.25 -27.45 -62.78
C ASN A 763 25.90 -28.90 -62.41
N ILE A 764 24.65 -29.12 -61.96
CA ILE A 764 24.11 -30.44 -61.62
C ILE A 764 22.83 -30.64 -62.44
N ARG A 765 22.74 -31.72 -63.23
CA ARG A 765 21.49 -32.11 -63.90
C ARG A 765 20.57 -32.81 -62.91
N ASN A 766 19.26 -32.59 -63.00
CA ASN A 766 18.30 -33.23 -62.10
C ASN A 766 18.37 -34.77 -62.18
N SER A 767 18.63 -35.35 -63.35
CA SER A 767 18.87 -36.79 -63.51
C SER A 767 20.13 -37.28 -62.79
N GLU A 768 21.24 -36.53 -62.85
CA GLU A 768 22.46 -36.85 -62.09
C GLU A 768 22.21 -36.78 -60.58
N LEU A 769 21.42 -35.79 -60.13
CA LEU A 769 21.01 -35.66 -58.75
C LEU A 769 20.19 -36.86 -58.27
N LEU A 770 19.27 -37.38 -59.08
CA LEU A 770 18.54 -38.63 -58.79
C LEU A 770 19.51 -39.81 -58.65
N THR A 771 20.36 -40.06 -59.66
CA THR A 771 21.31 -41.18 -59.64
C THR A 771 22.27 -41.12 -58.45
N ILE A 772 22.70 -39.93 -58.04
CA ILE A 772 23.57 -39.74 -56.86
C ILE A 772 22.77 -39.87 -55.55
N SER A 773 21.52 -39.40 -55.51
CA SER A 773 20.62 -39.57 -54.36
C SER A 773 20.38 -41.05 -54.06
N ASP A 774 20.02 -41.83 -55.08
CA ASP A 774 19.78 -43.27 -54.97
C ASP A 774 21.05 -44.02 -54.53
N ARG A 775 22.22 -43.67 -55.12
CA ARG A 775 23.52 -44.29 -54.77
C ARG A 775 24.02 -43.94 -53.35
N ILE A 776 23.47 -42.90 -52.71
CA ILE A 776 23.79 -42.53 -51.32
C ILE A 776 22.66 -42.97 -50.35
N GLY A 777 21.54 -43.48 -50.85
CA GLY A 777 20.38 -43.86 -50.04
C GLY A 777 19.57 -42.68 -49.50
N ILE A 778 19.65 -41.52 -50.16
CA ILE A 778 18.86 -40.33 -49.81
C ILE A 778 17.58 -40.33 -50.66
N ALA A 779 16.43 -39.99 -50.05
CA ALA A 779 15.20 -39.79 -50.80
C ALA A 779 15.35 -38.62 -51.81
N PRO A 780 15.00 -38.78 -53.10
CA PRO A 780 15.12 -37.75 -54.13
C PRO A 780 14.62 -36.35 -53.76
N THR A 781 13.49 -36.25 -53.06
CA THR A 781 12.92 -34.98 -52.57
C THR A 781 13.80 -34.30 -51.53
N LYS A 782 14.51 -35.07 -50.70
CA LYS A 782 15.44 -34.59 -49.68
C LYS A 782 16.75 -34.11 -50.31
N ALA A 783 17.27 -34.83 -51.30
CA ALA A 783 18.42 -34.39 -52.08
C ALA A 783 18.12 -33.12 -52.91
N ARG A 784 16.93 -33.02 -53.54
CA ARG A 784 16.45 -31.80 -54.22
C ARG A 784 16.37 -30.61 -53.26
N ARG A 785 15.80 -30.82 -52.07
CA ARG A 785 15.75 -29.79 -51.02
C ARG A 785 17.14 -29.31 -50.59
N TRP A 786 18.08 -30.24 -50.44
CA TRP A 786 19.44 -29.96 -49.97
C TRP A 786 20.38 -29.33 -51.00
N THR A 787 20.11 -29.50 -52.30
CA THR A 787 20.96 -28.98 -53.38
C THR A 787 20.34 -27.82 -54.14
N LEU A 788 19.05 -27.88 -54.50
CA LEU A 788 18.39 -26.89 -55.35
C LEU A 788 17.64 -25.82 -54.56
N GLU A 789 16.99 -26.21 -53.45
CA GLU A 789 16.24 -25.28 -52.58
C GLU A 789 17.11 -24.63 -51.48
N ALA A 790 18.40 -25.00 -51.41
CA ALA A 790 19.36 -24.60 -50.38
C ALA A 790 18.93 -24.86 -48.91
N ASN A 791 17.94 -25.73 -48.68
CA ASN A 791 17.60 -26.20 -47.34
C ASN A 791 18.78 -26.97 -46.74
N ARG A 792 19.00 -26.89 -45.43
CA ARG A 792 20.06 -27.64 -44.75
C ARG A 792 19.49 -28.79 -43.91
N PRO A 793 20.27 -29.82 -43.59
CA PRO A 793 19.94 -30.73 -42.49
C PRO A 793 19.68 -29.96 -41.20
N GLN A 794 18.62 -30.33 -40.47
CA GLN A 794 18.20 -29.61 -39.26
C GLN A 794 19.33 -29.49 -38.20
N LEU A 795 20.24 -30.48 -38.13
CA LEU A 795 21.40 -30.41 -37.25
C LEU A 795 22.36 -29.26 -37.57
N LEU A 796 22.56 -28.94 -38.86
CA LEU A 796 23.42 -27.81 -39.25
C LEU A 796 22.76 -26.46 -38.93
N VAL A 797 21.43 -26.39 -39.01
CA VAL A 797 20.65 -25.23 -38.54
C VAL A 797 20.79 -25.06 -37.03
N TYR A 798 20.70 -26.15 -36.26
CA TYR A 798 20.92 -26.12 -34.82
C TYR A 798 22.38 -25.78 -34.43
N ILE A 799 23.39 -26.21 -35.19
CA ILE A 799 24.79 -25.80 -34.95
C ILE A 799 24.99 -24.30 -35.22
N GLU A 800 24.44 -23.76 -36.31
CA GLU A 800 24.49 -22.31 -36.56
C GLU A 800 23.76 -21.53 -35.44
N GLN A 801 22.62 -22.03 -35.00
CA GLN A 801 21.87 -21.43 -33.90
C GLN A 801 22.62 -21.54 -32.57
N ALA A 802 23.29 -22.66 -32.27
CA ALA A 802 24.11 -22.84 -31.08
C ALA A 802 25.31 -21.88 -31.04
N ILE A 803 25.99 -21.65 -32.18
CA ILE A 803 27.06 -20.64 -32.28
C ILE A 803 26.52 -19.24 -31.97
N LYS A 804 25.38 -18.86 -32.56
CA LYS A 804 24.72 -17.57 -32.27
C LYS A 804 24.25 -17.47 -30.82
N ASN A 805 23.73 -18.56 -30.27
CA ASN A 805 23.28 -18.65 -28.88
C ASN A 805 24.46 -18.48 -27.91
N LYS A 806 25.62 -19.11 -28.15
CA LYS A 806 26.83 -18.94 -27.33
C LYS A 806 27.36 -17.50 -27.31
N ILE A 807 27.46 -16.85 -28.48
CA ILE A 807 27.84 -15.43 -28.55
C ILE A 807 26.84 -14.56 -27.75
N LYS A 808 25.54 -14.89 -27.85
CA LYS A 808 24.47 -14.17 -27.15
C LYS A 808 24.41 -14.46 -25.65
N ALA A 809 24.71 -15.69 -25.22
CA ALA A 809 24.83 -16.10 -23.83
C ALA A 809 25.99 -15.36 -23.15
N ASN A 810 27.13 -15.25 -23.83
CA ASN A 810 28.26 -14.45 -23.38
C ASN A 810 27.88 -12.97 -23.26
N LYS A 811 27.19 -12.39 -24.27
CA LYS A 811 26.70 -11.00 -24.19
C LYS A 811 25.73 -10.78 -23.01
N LEU A 812 24.84 -11.74 -22.75
CA LEU A 812 23.92 -11.70 -21.60
C LEU A 812 24.70 -11.79 -20.28
N ARG A 813 25.63 -12.75 -20.13
CA ARG A 813 26.53 -12.86 -18.97
C ARG A 813 27.30 -11.55 -18.71
N THR A 814 27.89 -10.93 -19.73
CA THR A 814 28.59 -9.63 -19.58
C THR A 814 27.66 -8.44 -19.28
N SER A 815 26.34 -8.61 -19.39
CA SER A 815 25.35 -7.60 -18.96
C SER A 815 24.79 -7.86 -17.55
N LEU A 816 25.24 -8.92 -16.88
CA LEU A 816 24.96 -9.19 -15.47
C LEU A 816 26.08 -8.64 -14.59
N PHE A 817 25.66 -7.96 -13.53
CA PHE A 817 26.46 -7.54 -12.38
C PHE A 817 26.89 -8.72 -11.48
N ALA A 818 26.28 -9.90 -11.64
CA ALA A 818 26.55 -11.09 -10.84
C ALA A 818 26.76 -12.35 -11.69
N ASN A 819 27.87 -13.03 -11.42
CA ASN A 819 28.28 -14.24 -12.15
C ASN A 819 27.61 -15.54 -11.65
N SER A 820 27.00 -15.54 -10.46
CA SER A 820 26.36 -16.71 -9.86
C SER A 820 25.14 -16.36 -9.00
N PHE A 821 24.33 -17.38 -8.69
CA PHE A 821 23.21 -17.26 -7.76
C PHE A 821 23.65 -16.98 -6.31
N ASP A 822 24.84 -17.44 -5.91
CA ASP A 822 25.34 -17.28 -4.55
C ASP A 822 25.81 -15.86 -4.29
N HIS A 823 26.43 -15.21 -5.29
CA HIS A 823 26.74 -13.77 -5.23
C HIS A 823 25.46 -12.92 -5.06
N LEU A 824 24.38 -13.27 -5.77
CA LEU A 824 23.07 -12.64 -5.60
C LEU A 824 22.45 -12.88 -4.22
N SER A 825 22.64 -14.08 -3.67
CA SER A 825 22.16 -14.42 -2.33
C SER A 825 22.89 -13.59 -1.26
N THR A 826 24.18 -13.30 -1.46
CA THR A 826 24.95 -12.36 -0.65
C THR A 826 24.46 -10.92 -0.81
N LEU A 827 24.31 -10.42 -2.05
CA LEU A 827 23.77 -9.07 -2.31
C LEU A 827 22.35 -8.87 -1.75
N ARG A 828 21.51 -9.91 -1.79
CA ARG A 828 20.18 -9.92 -1.17
C ARG A 828 20.26 -9.80 0.37
N ARG A 829 21.10 -10.61 1.04
CA ARG A 829 21.32 -10.52 2.50
C ARG A 829 21.82 -9.13 2.93
N ASN A 830 22.57 -8.45 2.08
CA ASN A 830 23.04 -7.10 2.32
C ASN A 830 21.93 -6.03 2.22
N LEU A 831 20.70 -6.36 1.79
CA LEU A 831 19.56 -5.43 1.81
C LEU A 831 18.97 -5.29 3.21
N TYR A 832 18.65 -4.05 3.60
CA TYR A 832 17.88 -3.76 4.81
C TYR A 832 16.49 -4.41 4.75
N ILE A 833 15.78 -4.22 3.64
CA ILE A 833 14.43 -4.77 3.38
C ILE A 833 14.40 -6.27 3.06
N GLU A 834 15.45 -7.03 3.36
CA GLU A 834 15.51 -8.48 3.08
C GLU A 834 14.43 -9.30 3.81
N PRO A 835 14.17 -9.13 5.14
CA PRO A 835 13.08 -9.85 5.82
C PRO A 835 11.71 -9.54 5.20
N TYR A 836 11.52 -8.29 4.79
CA TYR A 836 10.31 -7.79 4.14
C TYR A 836 10.11 -8.37 2.72
N LEU A 837 11.19 -8.63 1.98
CA LEU A 837 11.16 -9.37 0.71
C LEU A 837 10.88 -10.87 0.93
N ASN A 838 11.37 -11.46 2.03
CA ASN A 838 11.12 -12.86 2.39
C ASN A 838 9.62 -13.12 2.68
N GLN A 839 8.88 -12.12 3.13
CA GLN A 839 7.42 -12.21 3.34
C GLN A 839 6.58 -12.13 2.04
N TRP A 840 7.17 -12.05 0.84
CA TRP A 840 6.39 -11.99 -0.41
C TRP A 840 5.91 -13.37 -0.85
N LYS A 841 4.61 -13.54 -1.12
CA LYS A 841 4.00 -14.84 -1.53
C LYS A 841 4.65 -15.48 -2.76
N ASN A 842 5.36 -14.71 -3.58
CA ASN A 842 6.05 -15.16 -4.79
C ASN A 842 7.59 -15.11 -4.66
N ILE A 843 8.14 -15.04 -3.44
CA ILE A 843 9.60 -14.99 -3.25
C ILE A 843 10.28 -16.29 -3.70
N GLU A 844 9.60 -17.42 -3.51
CA GLU A 844 10.04 -18.74 -3.96
C GLU A 844 10.00 -18.85 -5.48
N ASP A 845 8.89 -18.46 -6.13
CA ASP A 845 8.79 -18.30 -7.59
C ASP A 845 9.96 -17.48 -8.13
N MET A 846 10.16 -16.25 -7.61
CA MET A 846 11.23 -15.36 -8.06
C MET A 846 12.61 -16.00 -7.85
N THR A 847 12.78 -16.81 -6.80
CA THR A 847 14.01 -17.57 -6.54
C THR A 847 14.18 -18.73 -7.53
N LYS A 848 13.14 -19.52 -7.81
CA LYS A 848 13.12 -20.59 -8.82
C LYS A 848 13.44 -20.04 -10.21
N TYR A 849 12.74 -19.00 -10.65
CA TYR A 849 12.98 -18.34 -11.94
C TYR A 849 14.39 -17.70 -12.01
N THR A 850 14.94 -17.21 -10.90
CA THR A 850 16.31 -16.67 -10.88
C THR A 850 17.36 -17.77 -10.98
N LYS A 851 17.24 -18.88 -10.23
CA LYS A 851 18.10 -20.07 -10.38
C LYS A 851 18.01 -20.66 -11.80
N ALA A 852 16.79 -20.77 -12.33
CA ALA A 852 16.54 -21.23 -13.70
C ALA A 852 17.18 -20.32 -14.76
N TYR A 853 17.28 -19.01 -14.53
CA TYR A 853 17.93 -18.10 -15.47
C TYR A 853 19.44 -18.34 -15.63
N PHE A 854 20.17 -18.61 -14.54
CA PHE A 854 21.60 -18.99 -14.65
C PHE A 854 21.76 -20.31 -15.41
N ARG A 855 20.99 -21.33 -15.03
CA ARG A 855 21.00 -22.62 -15.73
C ARG A 855 20.53 -22.51 -17.18
N PHE A 856 19.67 -21.55 -17.52
CA PHE A 856 19.35 -21.18 -18.90
C PHE A 856 20.57 -20.68 -19.65
N LEU A 857 21.39 -19.79 -19.08
CA LEU A 857 22.60 -19.30 -19.75
C LEU A 857 23.57 -20.45 -20.06
N ASP A 858 23.73 -21.39 -19.15
CA ASP A 858 24.60 -22.57 -19.31
C ASP A 858 24.09 -23.51 -20.42
N LEU A 859 22.79 -23.81 -20.43
CA LEU A 859 22.14 -24.63 -21.46
C LEU A 859 22.10 -23.90 -22.83
N PHE A 860 21.98 -22.58 -22.82
CA PHE A 860 21.96 -21.74 -24.02
C PHE A 860 23.36 -21.60 -24.63
N GLU A 861 24.42 -21.54 -23.81
CA GLU A 861 25.82 -21.54 -24.26
C GLU A 861 26.24 -22.91 -24.82
N THR A 862 25.80 -24.01 -24.19
CA THR A 862 26.06 -25.39 -24.65
C THR A 862 25.20 -25.84 -25.84
N GLY A 863 24.32 -24.97 -26.34
CA GLY A 863 23.67 -25.09 -27.64
C GLY A 863 22.30 -25.78 -27.65
N TYR A 864 21.63 -25.95 -26.51
CA TYR A 864 20.30 -26.58 -26.47
C TYR A 864 19.23 -25.77 -27.24
N PRO A 865 18.27 -26.42 -27.92
CA PRO A 865 17.07 -25.78 -28.47
C PRO A 865 16.16 -25.19 -27.38
N LEU A 866 15.56 -24.03 -27.63
CA LEU A 866 14.83 -23.25 -26.60
C LEU A 866 13.68 -24.00 -25.93
N ASN A 867 12.93 -24.80 -26.69
CA ASN A 867 11.83 -25.63 -26.19
C ASN A 867 12.33 -26.77 -25.27
N ILE A 868 13.55 -27.25 -25.48
CA ILE A 868 14.18 -28.24 -24.60
C ILE A 868 14.75 -27.56 -23.35
N ILE A 869 15.30 -26.35 -23.48
CA ILE A 869 15.70 -25.55 -22.30
C ILE A 869 14.47 -25.24 -21.42
N ALA A 870 13.34 -24.86 -22.02
CA ALA A 870 12.08 -24.65 -21.31
C ALA A 870 11.66 -25.88 -20.47
N SER A 871 11.68 -27.07 -21.10
CA SER A 871 11.38 -28.35 -20.44
C SER A 871 12.39 -28.73 -19.34
N LEU A 872 13.70 -28.58 -19.58
CA LEU A 872 14.77 -28.92 -18.62
C LEU A 872 14.81 -28.00 -17.38
N LEU A 873 14.12 -26.86 -17.44
CA LEU A 873 14.06 -25.84 -16.39
C LEU A 873 12.68 -25.67 -15.75
N GLU A 874 11.67 -26.42 -16.21
CA GLU A 874 10.27 -26.30 -15.75
C GLU A 874 9.70 -24.87 -15.92
N VAL A 875 10.09 -24.16 -16.97
CA VAL A 875 9.59 -22.80 -17.27
C VAL A 875 8.94 -22.73 -18.64
N HIS A 876 7.86 -21.95 -18.75
CA HIS A 876 7.14 -21.79 -20.01
C HIS A 876 8.04 -21.17 -21.10
N GLU A 877 7.89 -21.59 -22.37
CA GLU A 877 8.79 -21.18 -23.47
C GLU A 877 8.81 -19.65 -23.68
N THR A 878 7.73 -18.94 -23.34
CA THR A 878 7.70 -17.47 -23.39
C THR A 878 8.68 -16.81 -22.40
N ALA A 879 9.02 -17.46 -21.29
CA ALA A 879 10.06 -16.98 -20.37
C ALA A 879 11.44 -17.13 -21.01
N ILE A 880 11.77 -18.31 -21.58
CA ILE A 880 13.01 -18.50 -22.35
C ILE A 880 13.12 -17.47 -23.50
N LEU A 881 12.03 -17.25 -24.23
CA LEU A 881 11.97 -16.26 -25.31
C LEU A 881 12.10 -14.80 -24.83
N SER A 882 11.70 -14.46 -23.59
CA SER A 882 11.95 -13.13 -23.00
C SER A 882 13.40 -13.00 -22.53
N TRP A 883 13.96 -14.05 -21.93
CA TRP A 883 15.36 -14.12 -21.48
C TRP A 883 16.34 -13.99 -22.65
N THR A 884 16.07 -14.64 -23.78
CA THR A 884 16.86 -14.43 -25.01
C THR A 884 16.77 -13.01 -25.57
N LYS A 885 15.82 -12.18 -25.14
CA LYS A 885 15.72 -10.75 -25.51
C LYS A 885 16.42 -9.82 -24.51
N GLY A 886 17.04 -10.35 -23.45
CA GLY A 886 17.63 -9.57 -22.36
C GLY A 886 16.63 -9.12 -21.30
N ILE A 887 15.39 -9.58 -21.35
CA ILE A 887 14.42 -9.33 -20.27
C ILE A 887 14.78 -10.25 -19.11
N LEU A 888 15.26 -9.67 -18.00
CA LEU A 888 15.63 -10.40 -16.80
C LEU A 888 14.38 -10.87 -16.02
N PRO A 889 14.42 -12.01 -15.30
CA PRO A 889 13.44 -12.34 -14.25
C PRO A 889 13.33 -11.24 -13.21
N ARG A 890 12.14 -11.06 -12.59
CA ARG A 890 11.90 -10.02 -11.58
C ARG A 890 12.91 -10.05 -10.41
N GLY A 891 13.33 -11.24 -9.97
CA GLY A 891 14.38 -11.38 -8.97
C GLY A 891 15.72 -10.75 -9.39
N LEU A 892 16.13 -10.94 -10.66
CA LEU A 892 17.33 -10.29 -11.20
C LEU A 892 17.14 -8.78 -11.45
N GLN A 893 15.93 -8.34 -11.80
CA GLN A 893 15.63 -6.89 -11.94
C GLN A 893 15.79 -6.17 -10.60
N ILE A 894 15.23 -6.74 -9.53
CA ILE A 894 15.33 -6.21 -8.15
C ILE A 894 16.78 -6.13 -7.68
N LEU A 895 17.59 -7.14 -7.99
CA LEU A 895 18.97 -7.22 -7.51
C LEU A 895 19.98 -6.43 -8.38
N LYS A 896 19.62 -6.05 -9.62
CA LYS A 896 20.53 -5.40 -10.59
C LYS A 896 21.00 -4.01 -10.16
N GLU A 897 20.13 -3.22 -9.53
CA GLU A 897 20.46 -1.85 -9.15
C GLU A 897 21.16 -1.75 -7.79
N ILE A 898 21.34 -2.88 -7.08
CA ILE A 898 22.09 -2.94 -5.81
C ILE A 898 23.57 -2.68 -6.08
N PRO A 899 24.25 -1.81 -5.30
CA PRO A 899 25.70 -1.67 -5.38
C PRO A 899 26.43 -3.00 -5.18
N THR A 900 27.35 -3.34 -6.07
CA THR A 900 28.13 -4.60 -6.01
C THR A 900 29.11 -4.67 -4.85
N ASN A 901 29.44 -3.51 -4.26
CA ASN A 901 30.30 -3.45 -3.08
C ASN A 901 29.50 -3.89 -1.83
N PRO A 902 30.09 -4.68 -0.91
CA PRO A 902 29.45 -4.93 0.38
C PRO A 902 29.33 -3.60 1.15
N PRO A 903 28.26 -3.41 1.93
CA PRO A 903 28.14 -2.28 2.83
C PRO A 903 29.15 -2.40 3.99
N ARG A 904 29.36 -1.30 4.73
CA ARG A 904 30.15 -1.30 5.98
C ARG A 904 29.69 -2.39 6.97
N ASN A 905 30.60 -2.90 7.80
CA ASN A 905 30.25 -3.90 8.81
C ASN A 905 29.22 -3.33 9.81
N GLY A 906 28.13 -4.06 10.07
CA GLY A 906 26.98 -3.59 10.86
C GLY A 906 25.98 -2.70 10.09
N TRP A 907 26.18 -2.47 8.79
CA TRP A 907 25.32 -1.67 7.92
C TRP A 907 24.70 -2.53 6.81
N LYS A 908 23.63 -2.04 6.18
CA LYS A 908 22.93 -2.67 5.05
C LYS A 908 22.55 -1.64 3.98
N TRP A 909 22.38 -2.10 2.75
CA TRP A 909 21.88 -1.32 1.62
C TRP A 909 20.36 -1.10 1.73
N LEU A 910 19.93 0.15 1.73
CA LEU A 910 18.53 0.56 1.75
C LEU A 910 18.19 1.39 0.49
N PRO A 911 17.30 0.91 -0.40
CA PRO A 911 16.84 1.70 -1.54
C PRO A 911 15.91 2.82 -1.09
N LEU A 912 16.09 4.03 -1.61
CA LEU A 912 15.22 5.16 -1.30
C LEU A 912 13.93 5.15 -2.14
N ARG A 913 13.97 4.62 -3.38
CA ARG A 913 12.82 4.61 -4.30
C ARG A 913 12.39 3.20 -4.72
N VAL A 914 11.09 3.05 -5.02
CA VAL A 914 10.49 1.81 -5.56
C VAL A 914 9.51 2.16 -6.68
N GLU A 915 9.91 1.96 -7.94
CA GLU A 915 9.06 2.23 -9.12
C GLU A 915 8.82 0.92 -9.89
N GLU A 916 7.55 0.59 -10.17
CA GLU A 916 7.13 -0.69 -10.79
C GLU A 916 7.66 -1.98 -10.12
N ASN A 917 8.01 -1.92 -8.83
CA ASN A 917 8.69 -2.97 -8.04
C ASN A 917 10.18 -3.18 -8.36
N VAL A 918 10.80 -2.26 -9.10
CA VAL A 918 12.26 -2.09 -9.19
C VAL A 918 12.69 -1.06 -8.14
N TYR A 919 13.89 -1.23 -7.59
CA TYR A 919 14.43 -0.45 -6.48
C TYR A 919 15.57 0.44 -6.97
N TYR A 920 15.66 1.67 -6.46
CA TYR A 920 16.63 2.66 -6.93
C TYR A 920 17.21 3.48 -5.77
N ASP A 921 18.35 4.11 -6.05
CA ASP A 921 19.10 5.03 -5.18
C ASP A 921 19.36 4.43 -3.80
N TYR A 922 20.38 3.57 -3.70
CA TYR A 922 20.73 2.89 -2.47
C TYR A 922 21.66 3.75 -1.60
N ILE A 923 21.36 3.78 -0.30
CA ILE A 923 22.26 4.29 0.74
C ILE A 923 22.65 3.16 1.70
N GLU A 924 23.79 3.30 2.36
CA GLU A 924 24.14 2.49 3.52
C GLU A 924 23.39 3.01 4.75
N VAL A 925 22.77 2.13 5.53
CA VAL A 925 22.19 2.44 6.83
C VAL A 925 22.63 1.47 7.94
N PRO A 926 22.77 1.91 9.20
CA PRO A 926 23.04 1.02 10.33
C PRO A 926 21.83 0.09 10.60
N ILE A 927 22.10 -1.16 10.97
CA ILE A 927 21.05 -2.16 11.24
C ILE A 927 20.43 -1.97 12.64
N LYS A 928 21.27 -1.66 13.64
CA LYS A 928 20.93 -1.43 15.06
C LYS A 928 21.95 -0.45 15.67
N ASN A 929 21.79 -0.12 16.95
CA ASN A 929 22.73 0.65 17.78
C ASN A 929 23.08 2.03 17.19
N ILE A 930 22.12 2.96 17.24
CA ILE A 930 22.34 4.33 16.79
C ILE A 930 23.32 5.06 17.71
N ASP A 931 24.36 5.61 17.09
CA ASP A 931 25.11 6.75 17.58
C ASP A 931 24.88 7.98 16.69
N PHE A 932 25.33 9.15 17.16
CA PHE A 932 25.24 10.41 16.41
C PHE A 932 25.97 10.35 15.06
N SER A 933 27.12 9.69 14.99
CA SER A 933 27.94 9.59 13.77
C SER A 933 27.23 8.83 12.65
N SER A 934 26.57 7.73 12.99
CA SER A 934 25.83 6.90 12.02
C SER A 934 24.65 7.66 11.40
N ILE A 935 23.90 8.44 12.18
CA ILE A 935 22.81 9.26 11.63
C ILE A 935 23.38 10.38 10.75
N LEU A 936 24.45 11.04 11.21
CA LEU A 936 25.09 12.11 10.44
C LEU A 936 25.63 11.62 9.10
N GLU A 937 26.14 10.39 9.02
CA GLU A 937 26.57 9.75 7.77
C GLU A 937 25.39 9.39 6.85
N VAL A 938 24.24 8.97 7.39
CA VAL A 938 23.01 8.79 6.59
C VAL A 938 22.52 10.14 6.04
N CYS A 939 22.51 11.21 6.84
CA CYS A 939 22.15 12.56 6.40
C CYS A 939 23.07 13.06 5.26
N LYS A 940 24.39 12.82 5.33
CA LYS A 940 25.33 13.14 4.24
C LYS A 940 24.99 12.41 2.94
N GLN A 941 24.68 11.11 3.01
CA GLN A 941 24.30 10.32 1.83
C GLN A 941 22.99 10.82 1.19
N LEU A 942 22.01 11.20 2.01
CA LEU A 942 20.76 11.84 1.59
C LEU A 942 20.94 13.27 1.05
N LYS A 943 22.11 13.90 1.29
CA LYS A 943 22.39 15.32 1.05
C LYS A 943 21.45 16.27 1.83
N LEU A 944 20.92 15.78 2.96
CA LEU A 944 19.98 16.50 3.82
C LEU A 944 20.74 17.10 5.02
N PRO A 945 20.69 18.42 5.27
CA PRO A 945 21.26 19.03 6.47
C PRO A 945 20.74 18.36 7.76
N PHE A 946 21.63 18.10 8.71
CA PHE A 946 21.28 17.38 9.94
C PHE A 946 20.21 18.12 10.76
N GLN A 947 20.27 19.45 10.79
CA GLN A 947 19.26 20.29 11.43
C GLN A 947 17.86 20.12 10.80
N GLU A 948 17.79 19.97 9.48
CA GLU A 948 16.53 19.75 8.77
C GLU A 948 16.00 18.34 9.01
N PHE A 949 16.89 17.33 9.01
CA PHE A 949 16.53 15.96 9.42
C PHE A 949 16.00 15.91 10.85
N MET A 950 16.64 16.55 11.82
CA MET A 950 16.17 16.60 13.20
C MET A 950 14.83 17.34 13.35
N TYR A 951 14.64 18.46 12.64
CA TYR A 951 13.35 19.16 12.57
C TYR A 951 12.24 18.26 12.02
N ILE A 952 12.54 17.51 10.95
CA ILE A 952 11.62 16.55 10.36
C ILE A 952 11.31 15.42 11.34
N LEU A 953 12.29 14.83 12.04
CA LEU A 953 12.02 13.84 13.09
C LEU A 953 11.09 14.37 14.18
N GLY A 954 11.24 15.66 14.55
CA GLY A 954 10.35 16.33 15.49
C GLY A 954 8.90 16.47 14.97
N MET A 955 8.74 16.96 13.73
CA MET A 955 7.43 17.02 13.06
C MET A 955 6.78 15.64 12.94
N ILE A 956 7.59 14.60 12.67
CA ILE A 956 7.12 13.21 12.60
C ILE A 956 6.66 12.71 13.97
N LEU A 957 7.30 13.14 15.07
CA LEU A 957 6.92 12.76 16.42
C LEU A 957 5.64 13.47 16.92
N ALA A 958 5.37 14.69 16.44
CA ALA A 958 4.10 15.40 16.63
C ALA A 958 3.00 14.90 15.67
N ASP A 959 2.66 15.64 14.61
CA ASP A 959 1.54 15.34 13.70
C ASP A 959 1.82 14.26 12.64
N GLY A 960 3.03 13.70 12.58
CA GLY A 960 3.38 12.67 11.60
C GLY A 960 2.92 11.25 11.93
N TYR A 961 2.71 10.44 10.89
CA TYR A 961 2.42 9.01 10.99
C TYR A 961 3.14 8.23 9.89
N ILE A 962 3.77 7.12 10.27
CA ILE A 962 4.48 6.22 9.37
C ILE A 962 3.71 4.90 9.29
N GLN A 963 3.06 4.64 8.15
CA GLN A 963 2.15 3.51 7.92
C GLN A 963 2.56 2.68 6.69
N PRO A 964 2.41 1.34 6.70
CA PRO A 964 2.82 0.50 5.57
C PRO A 964 1.95 0.76 4.33
N THR A 965 2.58 0.99 3.17
CA THR A 965 1.90 1.13 1.87
C THR A 965 2.26 0.03 0.88
N SER A 966 3.36 -0.67 1.12
CA SER A 966 3.65 -1.99 0.52
C SER A 966 4.37 -2.86 1.52
N LYS A 967 4.63 -4.13 1.17
CA LYS A 967 5.46 -5.02 2.01
C LYS A 967 6.89 -4.51 2.22
N THR A 968 7.37 -3.54 1.45
CA THR A 968 8.77 -3.04 1.49
C THR A 968 8.84 -1.51 1.53
N SER A 969 7.73 -0.81 1.83
CA SER A 969 7.69 0.65 1.86
C SER A 969 6.56 1.14 2.75
N TYR A 970 6.82 2.23 3.46
CA TYR A 970 5.82 2.92 4.28
C TYR A 970 5.57 4.30 3.66
N SER A 971 4.35 4.81 3.82
CA SER A 971 4.05 6.23 3.72
C SER A 971 4.55 6.89 5.00
N LEU A 972 5.39 7.92 4.88
CA LEU A 972 5.31 9.04 5.82
C LEU A 972 4.13 9.92 5.40
N ARG A 973 3.30 10.30 6.36
CA ARG A 973 2.30 11.35 6.21
C ARG A 973 2.35 12.33 7.37
N ILE A 974 1.94 13.57 7.10
CA ILE A 974 1.80 14.63 8.09
C ILE A 974 0.49 15.36 7.79
N LEU A 975 -0.36 15.53 8.81
CA LEU A 975 -1.65 16.26 8.72
C LEU A 975 -1.52 17.56 9.50
N LEU A 976 -1.65 18.71 8.85
CA LEU A 976 -1.68 20.00 9.53
C LEU A 976 -2.96 20.78 9.20
N SER A 977 -3.51 21.49 10.18
CA SER A 977 -4.75 22.23 9.99
C SER A 977 -4.56 23.43 9.05
N GLN A 978 -5.46 23.56 8.07
CA GLN A 978 -5.56 24.70 7.14
C GLN A 978 -5.89 26.03 7.84
N LYS A 979 -6.29 25.98 9.12
CA LYS A 979 -6.52 27.18 9.95
C LYS A 979 -5.26 28.06 10.11
N TYR A 980 -4.07 27.51 9.89
CA TYR A 980 -2.81 28.24 10.00
C TYR A 980 -2.11 28.29 8.64
N GLU A 981 -1.81 29.49 8.15
CA GLU A 981 -1.11 29.70 6.88
C GLU A 981 0.26 29.01 6.85
N TRP A 982 0.96 29.01 7.99
CA TRP A 982 2.26 28.34 8.14
C TRP A 982 2.20 26.82 7.98
N SER A 983 1.04 26.18 8.16
CA SER A 983 0.88 24.73 7.93
C SER A 983 1.28 24.36 6.50
N LYS A 984 0.92 25.19 5.52
CA LYS A 984 1.26 24.95 4.11
C LYS A 984 2.76 25.04 3.88
N LYS A 985 3.40 26.08 4.43
CA LYS A 985 4.86 26.26 4.37
C LYS A 985 5.62 25.08 4.99
N ILE A 986 5.19 24.57 6.15
CA ILE A 986 5.84 23.40 6.77
C ILE A 986 5.80 22.18 5.84
N LEU A 987 4.64 21.88 5.24
CA LEU A 987 4.51 20.73 4.35
C LEU A 987 5.29 20.94 3.04
N GLU A 988 5.40 22.17 2.54
CA GLU A 988 6.27 22.52 1.41
C GLU A 988 7.76 22.38 1.76
N ASP A 989 8.21 22.88 2.92
CA ASP A 989 9.58 22.73 3.43
C ASP A 989 9.97 21.24 3.57
N VAL A 990 9.11 20.42 4.22
CA VAL A 990 9.33 18.98 4.40
C VAL A 990 9.27 18.21 3.07
N SER A 991 8.36 18.58 2.17
CA SER A 991 8.28 18.06 0.79
C SER A 991 9.58 18.30 0.04
N ASN A 992 10.10 19.53 0.08
CA ASN A 992 11.35 19.90 -0.60
C ASN A 992 12.55 19.12 -0.03
N SER A 993 12.61 19.00 1.31
CA SER A 993 13.64 18.26 2.04
C SER A 993 13.67 16.76 1.66
N PHE A 994 12.51 16.16 1.41
CA PHE A 994 12.38 14.76 0.98
C PHE A 994 12.13 14.56 -0.52
N SER A 995 12.31 15.60 -1.35
CA SER A 995 12.15 15.51 -2.81
C SER A 995 13.00 14.39 -3.43
N MET A 996 14.20 14.15 -2.89
CA MET A 996 15.10 13.07 -3.31
C MET A 996 14.58 11.66 -3.00
N LEU A 997 13.73 11.49 -1.96
CA LEU A 997 13.22 10.18 -1.56
C LEU A 997 12.15 9.63 -2.50
N SER A 998 11.30 10.48 -3.09
CA SER A 998 10.16 10.02 -3.89
C SER A 998 9.55 11.12 -4.78
N PRO A 999 10.30 11.67 -5.77
CA PRO A 999 9.83 12.80 -6.59
C PRO A 999 8.49 12.54 -7.30
N SER A 1000 8.23 11.26 -7.62
CA SER A 1000 7.06 10.77 -8.35
C SER A 1000 5.84 10.48 -7.46
N ARG A 1001 5.95 10.62 -6.12
CA ARG A 1001 4.87 10.25 -5.17
C ARG A 1001 4.57 11.25 -4.06
N ILE A 1002 5.25 12.39 -4.02
CA ILE A 1002 4.79 13.49 -3.16
C ILE A 1002 3.38 13.88 -3.63
N SER A 1003 2.41 13.62 -2.77
CA SER A 1003 1.01 14.01 -2.98
C SER A 1003 0.60 14.99 -1.90
N TYR A 1004 0.04 16.11 -2.36
CA TYR A 1004 -0.46 17.20 -1.53
C TYR A 1004 -1.98 17.19 -1.63
N LEU A 1005 -2.65 16.92 -0.52
CA LEU A 1005 -4.10 16.72 -0.45
C LEU A 1005 -4.72 17.76 0.48
N GLU A 1006 -5.27 18.81 -0.11
CA GLU A 1006 -6.13 19.78 0.57
C GLU A 1006 -7.55 19.18 0.66
N ARG A 1007 -8.04 18.91 1.87
CA ARG A 1007 -9.34 18.27 2.10
C ARG A 1007 -10.38 19.30 2.55
N GLU A 1008 -11.20 19.76 1.60
CA GLU A 1008 -12.27 20.76 1.82
C GLU A 1008 -13.20 20.45 3.00
N LEU A 1009 -13.47 19.17 3.27
CA LEU A 1009 -14.38 18.73 4.35
C LEU A 1009 -13.75 18.81 5.75
N ASP A 1010 -12.44 18.67 5.86
CA ASP A 1010 -11.76 18.44 7.14
C ASP A 1010 -10.99 19.68 7.63
N SER A 1011 -10.76 20.68 6.77
CA SER A 1011 -9.83 21.80 7.00
C SER A 1011 -8.38 21.34 7.30
N ILE A 1012 -7.89 20.35 6.54
CA ILE A 1012 -6.56 19.74 6.72
C ILE A 1012 -5.79 19.70 5.39
N CYS A 1013 -4.49 20.03 5.47
CA CYS A 1013 -3.51 19.69 4.45
C CYS A 1013 -2.82 18.37 4.83
N GLU A 1014 -2.83 17.39 3.93
CA GLU A 1014 -2.09 16.13 4.06
C GLU A 1014 -0.90 16.12 3.09
N LEU A 1015 0.31 15.98 3.62
CA LEU A 1015 1.50 15.59 2.87
C LEU A 1015 1.64 14.07 2.93
N CYS A 1016 1.92 13.41 1.80
CA CYS A 1016 2.09 11.96 1.72
C CYS A 1016 3.30 11.61 0.84
N ILE A 1017 4.24 10.83 1.39
CA ILE A 1017 5.51 10.42 0.74
C ILE A 1017 5.76 8.92 0.99
N ASP A 1018 5.81 8.11 -0.06
CA ASP A 1018 6.12 6.67 0.03
C ASP A 1018 7.62 6.39 -0.18
N SER A 1019 8.25 5.68 0.75
CA SER A 1019 9.65 5.21 0.61
C SER A 1019 9.95 3.99 1.51
N PRO A 1020 10.89 3.10 1.15
CA PRO A 1020 11.49 2.14 2.09
C PRO A 1020 12.29 2.83 3.20
N PHE A 1021 12.72 4.08 3.01
CA PHE A 1021 13.44 4.86 4.03
C PHE A 1021 12.67 4.97 5.35
N PHE A 1022 11.34 5.07 5.28
CA PHE A 1022 10.48 5.15 6.46
C PHE A 1022 10.32 3.82 7.21
N VAL A 1023 10.67 2.67 6.59
CA VAL A 1023 10.82 1.38 7.29
C VAL A 1023 11.96 1.49 8.31
N TRP A 1024 13.15 1.87 7.84
CA TRP A 1024 14.34 2.03 8.66
C TRP A 1024 14.19 3.15 9.71
N MET A 1025 13.55 4.27 9.36
CA MET A 1025 13.27 5.33 10.33
C MET A 1025 12.37 4.82 11.47
N ARG A 1026 11.32 4.05 11.15
CA ARG A 1026 10.43 3.49 12.16
C ARG A 1026 11.13 2.47 13.06
N GLU A 1027 11.80 1.49 12.46
CA GLU A 1027 12.41 0.37 13.19
C GLU A 1027 13.71 0.73 13.92
N VAL A 1028 14.51 1.66 13.38
CA VAL A 1028 15.84 1.98 13.92
C VAL A 1028 15.84 3.33 14.62
N ILE A 1029 15.40 4.41 13.96
CA ILE A 1029 15.44 5.78 14.53
C ILE A 1029 14.51 5.95 15.73
N PHE A 1030 13.29 5.40 15.61
CA PHE A 1030 12.29 5.45 16.67
C PHE A 1030 12.17 4.16 17.50
N ASN A 1031 12.80 3.07 17.05
CA ASN A 1031 12.77 1.75 17.70
C ASN A 1031 11.32 1.27 17.96
N LEU A 1032 10.48 1.41 16.92
CA LEU A 1032 9.08 0.98 16.88
C LEU A 1032 8.94 -0.25 15.97
N GLY A 1033 8.31 -1.31 16.48
CA GLY A 1033 7.97 -2.51 15.71
C GLY A 1033 6.98 -2.22 14.56
N PRO A 1034 6.70 -3.19 13.67
CA PRO A 1034 5.82 -2.99 12.52
C PRO A 1034 4.36 -2.66 12.90
N ASN A 1035 3.90 -3.07 14.09
CA ASN A 1035 2.53 -2.88 14.56
C ASN A 1035 2.36 -1.69 15.53
N ASP A 1036 3.45 -1.19 16.11
CA ASP A 1036 3.46 -0.21 17.20
C ASP A 1036 2.83 1.14 16.82
N LYS A 1037 1.87 1.62 17.62
CA LYS A 1037 1.21 2.91 17.37
C LYS A 1037 1.98 4.03 18.07
N LYS A 1038 2.63 4.90 17.31
CA LYS A 1038 3.39 6.09 17.78
C LYS A 1038 2.65 6.95 18.83
N THR A 1039 1.32 6.96 18.79
CA THR A 1039 0.43 7.67 19.73
C THR A 1039 0.51 7.12 21.17
N TYR A 1040 0.81 5.82 21.33
CA TYR A 1040 0.77 5.10 22.60
C TYR A 1040 2.14 4.51 22.99
N SER A 1041 2.96 4.12 22.01
CA SER A 1041 4.31 3.61 22.23
C SER A 1041 5.27 4.73 22.65
N THR A 1042 6.00 4.52 23.76
CA THR A 1042 7.05 5.43 24.22
C THR A 1042 8.28 5.36 23.32
N LEU A 1043 8.80 6.52 22.92
CA LEU A 1043 9.97 6.62 22.04
C LEU A 1043 11.26 6.15 22.73
N LYS A 1044 11.83 5.02 22.28
CA LYS A 1044 13.11 4.47 22.75
C LYS A 1044 14.30 5.05 21.96
N ALA A 1045 14.43 6.37 21.92
CA ALA A 1045 15.41 7.11 21.12
C ALA A 1045 16.41 7.91 21.96
N ASP A 1046 16.97 7.33 23.03
CA ASP A 1046 17.86 8.03 23.97
C ASP A 1046 19.16 8.58 23.35
N TRP A 1047 19.49 8.19 22.11
CA TRP A 1047 20.54 8.83 21.31
C TRP A 1047 20.30 10.33 21.12
N ILE A 1048 19.03 10.79 21.07
CA ILE A 1048 18.64 12.21 20.94
C ILE A 1048 19.07 13.03 22.17
N HIS A 1049 19.16 12.42 23.36
CA HIS A 1049 19.69 13.11 24.54
C HIS A 1049 21.22 13.30 24.49
N ARG A 1050 21.92 12.57 23.60
CA ARG A 1050 23.39 12.52 23.50
C ARG A 1050 23.96 13.33 22.34
N ILE A 1051 23.12 13.82 21.42
CA ILE A 1051 23.56 14.73 20.34
C ILE A 1051 23.83 16.13 20.89
N PRO A 1052 24.73 16.92 20.27
CA PRO A 1052 24.94 18.33 20.64
C PRO A 1052 23.64 19.15 20.65
N GLN A 1053 23.56 20.11 21.58
CA GLN A 1053 22.34 20.91 21.81
C GLN A 1053 21.85 21.65 20.56
N ASP A 1054 22.74 22.15 19.70
CA ASP A 1054 22.40 22.78 18.42
C ASP A 1054 21.57 21.88 17.47
N PHE A 1055 21.59 20.56 17.67
CA PHE A 1055 20.77 19.59 16.94
C PHE A 1055 19.53 19.12 17.73
N GLN A 1056 19.53 19.27 19.06
CA GLN A 1056 18.33 19.10 19.88
C GLN A 1056 17.32 20.25 19.66
N ILE A 1057 17.79 21.48 19.38
CA ILE A 1057 16.93 22.65 19.11
C ILE A 1057 16.01 22.42 17.90
N PRO A 1058 16.49 22.04 16.70
CA PRO A 1058 15.62 21.72 15.57
C PRO A 1058 14.60 20.61 15.87
N PHE A 1059 15.00 19.58 16.63
CA PHE A 1059 14.08 18.51 17.04
C PHE A 1059 12.94 19.03 17.92
N LEU A 1060 13.23 19.86 18.93
CA LEU A 1060 12.22 20.55 19.72
C LEU A 1060 11.35 21.47 18.85
N GLN A 1061 11.93 22.16 17.86
CA GLN A 1061 11.19 23.02 16.92
C GLN A 1061 10.19 22.22 16.08
N GLY A 1062 10.55 21.03 15.59
CA GLY A 1062 9.62 20.18 14.86
C GLY A 1062 8.46 19.67 15.73
N ILE A 1063 8.75 19.31 16.99
CA ILE A 1063 7.70 18.91 17.93
C ILE A 1063 6.79 20.11 18.26
N ALA A 1064 7.35 21.29 18.44
CA ALA A 1064 6.61 22.48 18.85
C ALA A 1064 5.84 23.17 17.71
N ASP A 1065 6.31 23.10 16.46
CA ASP A 1065 5.55 23.54 15.29
C ASP A 1065 4.32 22.63 15.02
N GLY A 1066 4.34 21.38 15.51
CA GLY A 1066 3.16 20.48 15.55
C GLY A 1066 2.37 20.57 16.86
N ASP A 1067 2.75 19.77 17.87
CA ASP A 1067 2.11 19.60 19.19
C ASP A 1067 2.18 20.85 20.10
N GLY A 1068 3.03 21.84 19.78
CA GLY A 1068 3.32 22.97 20.66
C GLY A 1068 2.21 24.02 20.75
N TYR A 1069 2.16 24.75 21.85
CA TYR A 1069 1.25 25.89 22.02
C TYR A 1069 1.88 27.02 22.83
N ALA A 1070 1.56 28.26 22.45
CA ALA A 1070 1.76 29.46 23.26
C ALA A 1070 0.42 30.20 23.30
N SER A 1071 -0.19 30.29 24.49
CA SER A 1071 -1.54 30.81 24.67
C SER A 1071 -1.57 32.00 25.62
N LEU A 1072 -1.85 33.17 25.04
CA LEU A 1072 -1.99 34.44 25.75
C LEU A 1072 -3.20 34.45 26.69
N ILE A 1073 -4.27 33.74 26.31
CA ILE A 1073 -5.51 33.63 27.10
C ILE A 1073 -5.28 32.83 28.37
N SER A 1074 -4.57 31.68 28.30
CA SER A 1074 -4.26 30.87 29.49
C SER A 1074 -2.97 31.29 30.20
N GLN A 1075 -2.14 32.14 29.58
CA GLN A 1075 -0.79 32.51 30.01
C GLN A 1075 0.14 31.30 30.18
N ARG A 1076 0.04 30.34 29.24
CA ARG A 1076 0.79 29.06 29.26
C ARG A 1076 1.51 28.80 27.95
N VAL A 1077 2.63 28.10 28.05
CA VAL A 1077 3.38 27.52 26.94
C VAL A 1077 3.60 26.04 27.22
N GLY A 1078 3.56 25.19 26.20
CA GLY A 1078 3.73 23.76 26.38
C GLY A 1078 3.69 22.97 25.07
N ILE A 1079 3.68 21.64 25.21
CA ILE A 1079 3.70 20.67 24.11
C ILE A 1079 2.68 19.57 24.44
N GLY A 1080 1.73 19.32 23.54
CA GLY A 1080 0.57 18.43 23.75
C GLY A 1080 0.83 16.92 23.72
N SER A 1081 2.10 16.49 23.63
CA SER A 1081 2.46 15.09 23.34
C SER A 1081 2.14 14.12 24.50
N LEU A 1082 1.31 13.10 24.25
CA LEU A 1082 0.84 12.16 25.28
C LEU A 1082 1.91 11.15 25.71
N ALA A 1083 2.37 10.29 24.79
CA ALA A 1083 3.32 9.22 25.10
C ALA A 1083 4.73 9.73 25.42
N ASN A 1084 5.20 10.75 24.69
CA ASN A 1084 6.61 11.14 24.68
C ASN A 1084 6.99 12.23 25.70
N LYS A 1085 6.07 12.58 26.60
CA LYS A 1085 6.25 13.69 27.56
C LYS A 1085 7.45 13.55 28.50
N ARG A 1086 7.83 12.32 28.91
CA ARG A 1086 9.06 12.10 29.70
C ARG A 1086 10.34 12.40 28.89
N HIS A 1087 10.37 11.97 27.63
CA HIS A 1087 11.52 12.16 26.73
C HIS A 1087 11.70 13.64 26.37
N ILE A 1088 10.62 14.32 25.96
CA ILE A 1088 10.66 15.75 25.62
C ILE A 1088 11.00 16.60 26.85
N LYS A 1089 10.51 16.24 28.05
CA LYS A 1089 10.90 16.90 29.31
C LYS A 1089 12.41 16.84 29.55
N LYS A 1090 13.06 15.67 29.42
CA LYS A 1090 14.53 15.54 29.56
C LYS A 1090 15.30 16.46 28.60
N ILE A 1091 14.80 16.68 27.38
CA ILE A 1091 15.43 17.59 26.42
C ILE A 1091 15.25 19.06 26.88
N LEU A 1092 14.07 19.46 27.34
CA LEU A 1092 13.84 20.80 27.90
C LEU A 1092 14.71 21.07 29.15
N GLU A 1093 14.90 20.07 30.00
CA GLU A 1093 15.79 20.15 31.18
C GLU A 1093 17.26 20.37 30.78
N SER A 1094 17.73 19.78 29.67
CA SER A 1094 19.05 20.05 29.09
C SER A 1094 19.29 21.54 28.79
N PHE A 1095 18.23 22.28 28.45
CA PHE A 1095 18.26 23.73 28.20
C PHE A 1095 17.97 24.60 29.43
N ASN A 1096 17.92 24.03 30.64
CA ASN A 1096 17.49 24.71 31.87
C ASN A 1096 16.05 25.28 31.75
N ILE A 1097 15.13 24.51 31.17
CA ILE A 1097 13.71 24.86 30.99
C ILE A 1097 12.84 23.95 31.87
N GLU A 1098 12.66 24.36 33.12
CA GLU A 1098 11.79 23.69 34.10
C GLU A 1098 10.37 23.49 33.54
N SER A 1099 9.89 22.25 33.57
CA SER A 1099 8.57 21.87 33.02
C SER A 1099 7.86 20.79 33.84
N LEU A 1100 6.53 20.89 33.85
CA LEU A 1100 5.64 19.97 34.57
C LEU A 1100 4.97 19.00 33.58
N LEU A 1101 4.92 17.73 33.96
CA LEU A 1101 4.15 16.71 33.25
C LEU A 1101 2.67 16.85 33.61
N GLN A 1102 1.80 16.86 32.60
CA GLN A 1102 0.35 16.95 32.73
C GLN A 1102 -0.31 15.67 32.16
N LYS A 1103 -1.65 15.53 32.29
CA LYS A 1103 -2.41 14.50 31.55
C LYS A 1103 -2.19 14.68 30.04
N LYS A 1104 -2.55 15.87 29.54
CA LYS A 1104 -2.55 16.30 28.13
C LYS A 1104 -1.19 16.86 27.62
N GLY A 1105 -0.05 16.35 28.13
CA GLY A 1105 1.29 16.71 27.64
C GLY A 1105 2.23 17.34 28.68
N ILE A 1106 2.95 18.40 28.28
CA ILE A 1106 3.94 19.15 29.09
C ILE A 1106 3.52 20.62 29.18
N GLU A 1107 3.71 21.24 30.36
CA GLU A 1107 3.49 22.67 30.58
C GLU A 1107 4.74 23.34 31.18
N ILE A 1108 5.15 24.46 30.58
CA ILE A 1108 6.30 25.28 31.00
C ILE A 1108 5.75 26.42 31.85
N VAL A 1109 5.68 26.19 33.16
CA VAL A 1109 4.97 27.05 34.12
C VAL A 1109 5.83 28.22 34.63
N HIS A 1110 7.15 28.06 34.63
CA HIS A 1110 8.06 28.99 35.28
C HIS A 1110 8.42 30.16 34.36
N HIS A 1111 8.19 31.39 34.83
CA HIS A 1111 8.43 32.62 34.04
C HIS A 1111 9.89 32.76 33.55
N ALA A 1112 10.87 32.18 34.27
CA ALA A 1112 12.26 32.14 33.83
C ALA A 1112 12.42 31.21 32.62
N SER A 1113 11.91 29.98 32.74
CA SER A 1113 11.89 28.97 31.68
C SER A 1113 11.17 29.46 30.41
N ILE A 1114 10.08 30.22 30.53
CA ILE A 1114 9.39 30.84 29.37
C ILE A 1114 10.30 31.86 28.64
N ARG A 1115 11.13 32.64 29.35
CA ARG A 1115 12.11 33.52 28.70
C ARG A 1115 13.28 32.74 28.09
N ASN A 1116 13.78 31.71 28.77
CA ASN A 1116 14.82 30.82 28.23
C ASN A 1116 14.35 30.17 26.91
N LEU A 1117 13.09 29.74 26.87
CA LEU A 1117 12.41 29.16 25.70
C LEU A 1117 12.22 30.13 24.54
N HIS A 1118 11.97 31.42 24.84
CA HIS A 1118 11.91 32.49 23.84
C HIS A 1118 13.28 32.75 23.20
N ASN A 1119 14.36 32.67 23.99
CA ASN A 1119 15.74 32.74 23.51
C ASN A 1119 16.22 31.48 22.76
N LEU A 1120 15.47 30.36 22.83
CA LEU A 1120 15.80 29.07 22.20
C LEU A 1120 15.11 28.87 20.83
N PRO A 1121 14.67 29.96 20.17
CA PRO A 1121 13.45 30.04 19.36
C PRO A 1121 12.66 28.73 19.19
N LEU A 1122 11.76 28.43 20.14
CA LEU A 1122 11.01 27.15 20.17
C LEU A 1122 10.22 26.85 18.88
N PHE A 1123 9.68 27.86 18.20
CA PHE A 1123 8.90 27.68 16.98
C PHE A 1123 9.74 28.15 15.77
N LYS A 1124 9.86 27.32 14.74
CA LYS A 1124 10.67 27.63 13.53
C LYS A 1124 9.79 28.21 12.44
N ASN A 1125 8.65 27.55 12.17
CA ASN A 1125 7.71 27.93 11.12
C ASN A 1125 6.35 28.35 11.67
N ALA A 1126 5.96 27.96 12.89
CA ALA A 1126 4.68 28.35 13.48
C ALA A 1126 4.67 29.82 13.98
N THR A 1127 4.74 30.77 13.05
CA THR A 1127 4.93 32.22 13.29
C THR A 1127 3.98 32.78 14.34
N SER A 1128 2.68 32.50 14.25
CA SER A 1128 1.69 32.98 15.22
C SER A 1128 1.84 32.39 16.63
N ARG A 1129 2.51 31.24 16.77
CA ARG A 1129 2.92 30.70 18.09
C ARG A 1129 4.17 31.41 18.63
N LEU A 1130 5.11 31.79 17.76
CA LEU A 1130 6.29 32.59 18.12
C LEU A 1130 5.93 34.03 18.52
N GLU A 1131 4.98 34.64 17.82
CA GLU A 1131 4.39 35.94 18.15
C GLU A 1131 3.69 35.89 19.51
N ASN A 1132 2.83 34.89 19.75
CA ASN A 1132 2.20 34.67 21.05
C ASN A 1132 3.23 34.43 22.17
N LEU A 1133 4.32 33.70 21.92
CA LEU A 1133 5.39 33.50 22.90
C LEU A 1133 6.10 34.82 23.25
N SER A 1134 6.29 35.69 22.25
CA SER A 1134 6.90 37.01 22.41
C SER A 1134 5.97 37.97 23.18
N GLU A 1135 4.69 38.07 22.79
CA GLU A 1135 3.68 38.88 23.50
C GLU A 1135 3.48 38.37 24.94
N LEU A 1136 3.59 37.05 25.20
CA LEU A 1136 3.56 36.49 26.54
C LEU A 1136 4.79 36.85 27.38
N CYS A 1137 5.98 36.97 26.78
CA CYS A 1137 7.17 37.46 27.48
C CYS A 1137 7.02 38.95 27.88
N GLU A 1138 6.50 39.80 26.97
CA GLU A 1138 6.13 41.18 27.33
C GLU A 1138 5.11 41.22 28.49
N MET A 1139 4.08 40.37 28.45
CA MET A 1139 3.10 40.23 29.53
C MET A 1139 3.75 39.79 30.85
N ILE A 1140 4.76 38.90 30.81
CA ILE A 1140 5.48 38.44 32.01
C ILE A 1140 6.32 39.57 32.62
N ASP A 1141 6.98 40.39 31.80
CA ASP A 1141 7.85 41.47 32.26
C ASP A 1141 7.09 42.73 32.71
N ALA A 1142 5.97 43.05 32.06
CA ALA A 1142 5.08 44.12 32.50
C ALA A 1142 4.31 43.80 33.80
N ARG A 1143 4.33 42.54 34.28
CA ARG A 1143 3.56 42.07 35.43
C ARG A 1143 4.13 42.63 36.75
N PRO A 1144 3.42 43.54 37.45
CA PRO A 1144 4.01 44.27 38.56
C PRO A 1144 4.15 43.40 39.81
N LYS A 1145 5.39 43.28 40.32
CA LYS A 1145 5.75 42.38 41.42
C LYS A 1145 4.85 42.49 42.68
N ARG A 1146 4.44 43.72 43.08
CA ARG A 1146 3.57 43.97 44.26
C ARG A 1146 2.64 45.20 44.15
N LYS A 1147 2.29 45.70 42.94
CA LYS A 1147 1.38 46.87 42.84
C LYS A 1147 -0.05 46.49 43.27
N ARG A 1148 -0.74 47.39 43.98
CA ARG A 1148 -2.19 47.28 44.23
C ARG A 1148 -2.94 47.40 42.91
N VAL A 1149 -4.02 46.63 42.77
CA VAL A 1149 -4.99 46.74 41.67
C VAL A 1149 -5.62 48.13 41.72
N THR A 1150 -5.63 48.86 40.61
CA THR A 1150 -6.23 50.21 40.55
C THR A 1150 -7.76 50.16 40.52
N SER A 1151 -8.42 51.26 40.88
CA SER A 1151 -9.88 51.40 40.72
C SER A 1151 -10.32 51.27 39.26
N PHE A 1152 -9.51 51.79 38.34
CA PHE A 1152 -9.67 51.61 36.90
C PHE A 1152 -9.65 50.14 36.50
N GLU A 1153 -8.61 49.37 36.89
CA GLU A 1153 -8.54 47.92 36.64
C GLU A 1153 -9.74 47.16 37.20
N ILE A 1154 -10.22 47.52 38.39
CA ILE A 1154 -11.40 46.87 39.00
C ILE A 1154 -12.66 47.15 38.16
N SER A 1155 -12.87 48.42 37.77
CA SER A 1155 -14.00 48.81 36.93
C SER A 1155 -13.97 48.10 35.58
N GLU A 1156 -12.78 47.99 34.98
CA GLU A 1156 -12.60 47.41 33.66
C GLU A 1156 -12.74 45.89 33.68
N ILE A 1157 -12.18 45.21 34.68
CA ILE A 1157 -12.40 43.77 34.91
C ILE A 1157 -13.90 43.48 35.09
N SER A 1158 -14.63 44.33 35.83
CA SER A 1158 -16.08 44.19 35.97
C SER A 1158 -16.82 44.42 34.65
N ARG A 1159 -16.48 45.47 33.88
CA ARG A 1159 -17.06 45.78 32.56
C ARG A 1159 -16.89 44.61 31.59
N LEU A 1160 -15.68 44.07 31.48
CA LEU A 1160 -15.40 42.95 30.59
C LEU A 1160 -16.03 41.65 31.07
N ARG A 1161 -16.15 41.43 32.38
CA ARG A 1161 -16.87 40.25 32.91
C ARG A 1161 -18.39 40.35 32.71
N GLN A 1162 -18.97 41.55 32.73
CA GLN A 1162 -20.38 41.79 32.37
C GLN A 1162 -20.65 41.51 30.89
N LYS A 1163 -19.68 41.75 30.00
CA LYS A 1163 -19.71 41.29 28.60
C LYS A 1163 -19.56 39.77 28.42
N GLY A 1164 -19.49 38.98 29.49
CA GLY A 1164 -19.40 37.52 29.46
C GLY A 1164 -17.98 36.93 29.39
N LEU A 1165 -16.96 37.72 29.05
CA LEU A 1165 -15.60 37.25 28.81
C LEU A 1165 -15.02 36.43 29.97
N THR A 1166 -14.27 35.39 29.63
CA THR A 1166 -13.52 34.57 30.60
C THR A 1166 -12.38 35.36 31.24
N TYR A 1167 -11.89 34.89 32.40
CA TYR A 1167 -10.78 35.54 33.10
C TYR A 1167 -9.46 35.60 32.30
N GLY A 1168 -9.31 34.75 31.28
CA GLY A 1168 -8.18 34.77 30.35
C GLY A 1168 -8.33 35.85 29.28
N GLU A 1169 -9.49 35.93 28.64
CA GLU A 1169 -9.80 36.97 27.64
C GLU A 1169 -9.77 38.36 28.25
N ILE A 1170 -10.31 38.52 29.47
CA ILE A 1170 -10.17 39.76 30.26
C ILE A 1170 -8.69 40.13 30.44
N SER A 1171 -7.81 39.16 30.68
CA SER A 1171 -6.37 39.45 30.80
C SER A 1171 -5.74 39.88 29.49
N LEU A 1172 -6.16 39.29 28.38
CA LEU A 1172 -5.64 39.61 27.05
C LEU A 1172 -6.12 40.99 26.59
N GLN A 1173 -7.37 41.35 26.89
CA GLN A 1173 -7.92 42.66 26.57
C GLN A 1173 -7.30 43.78 27.43
N LEU A 1174 -7.12 43.57 28.74
CA LEU A 1174 -6.37 44.50 29.61
C LEU A 1174 -4.92 44.70 29.13
N TRP A 1175 -4.32 43.65 28.56
CA TRP A 1175 -2.98 43.74 27.98
C TRP A 1175 -2.98 44.50 26.65
N ARG A 1176 -3.91 44.22 25.73
CA ARG A 1176 -3.93 44.85 24.40
C ARG A 1176 -4.43 46.30 24.44
N GLU A 1177 -5.45 46.61 25.23
CA GLU A 1177 -6.01 47.97 25.33
C GLU A 1177 -5.21 48.88 26.27
N HIS A 1178 -4.55 48.34 27.30
CA HIS A 1178 -3.94 49.15 28.38
C HIS A 1178 -2.52 48.73 28.78
N LYS A 1179 -1.93 47.69 28.18
CA LYS A 1179 -0.65 47.06 28.57
C LYS A 1179 -0.59 46.68 30.06
N ILE A 1180 -1.73 46.29 30.65
CA ILE A 1180 -1.85 45.84 32.04
C ILE A 1180 -1.86 44.31 32.12
N SER A 1181 -0.71 43.71 32.44
CA SER A 1181 -0.63 42.27 32.72
C SER A 1181 -1.09 41.91 34.14
N ARG A 1182 -2.02 40.95 34.26
CA ARG A 1182 -2.48 40.34 35.52
C ARG A 1182 -2.61 38.83 35.33
N SER A 1183 -2.45 38.04 36.39
CA SER A 1183 -2.74 36.60 36.27
C SER A 1183 -4.25 36.33 36.31
N ILE A 1184 -4.67 35.26 35.64
CA ILE A 1184 -6.05 34.74 35.62
C ILE A 1184 -6.59 34.56 37.05
N ALA A 1185 -5.78 33.98 37.95
CA ALA A 1185 -6.12 33.81 39.37
C ALA A 1185 -6.24 35.13 40.16
N THR A 1186 -5.71 36.23 39.64
CA THR A 1186 -5.89 37.58 40.21
C THR A 1186 -7.16 38.23 39.67
N ILE A 1187 -7.39 38.17 38.36
CA ILE A 1187 -8.64 38.63 37.72
C ILE A 1187 -9.85 37.89 38.30
N GLY A 1188 -9.79 36.56 38.40
CA GLY A 1188 -10.83 35.73 39.00
C GLY A 1188 -11.00 35.90 40.53
N ARG A 1189 -10.09 36.58 41.22
CA ARG A 1189 -10.31 37.04 42.62
C ARG A 1189 -10.97 38.41 42.65
N ILE A 1190 -10.58 39.33 41.77
CA ILE A 1190 -11.20 40.65 41.62
C ILE A 1190 -12.67 40.49 41.20
N ALA A 1191 -12.93 39.80 40.08
CA ALA A 1191 -14.28 39.59 39.56
C ALA A 1191 -15.22 38.93 40.59
N ARG A 1192 -14.75 37.91 41.33
CA ARG A 1192 -15.55 37.30 42.41
C ARG A 1192 -15.82 38.26 43.57
N LYS A 1193 -14.84 39.08 43.98
CA LYS A 1193 -14.99 40.04 45.08
C LYS A 1193 -15.97 41.18 44.76
N TYR A 1194 -16.09 41.57 43.49
CA TYR A 1194 -16.97 42.69 43.10
C TYR A 1194 -18.32 42.25 42.53
N LYS A 1195 -18.51 40.97 42.16
CA LYS A 1195 -19.84 40.43 41.77
C LYS A 1195 -20.86 40.44 42.92
N THR A 1196 -20.44 40.48 44.18
CA THR A 1196 -21.35 40.48 45.35
C THR A 1196 -21.90 41.87 45.72
N ASN A 1197 -21.54 42.91 44.96
CA ASN A 1197 -21.91 44.30 45.25
C ASN A 1197 -22.77 44.93 44.13
N SER A 1198 -23.36 44.10 43.28
CA SER A 1198 -24.30 44.44 42.20
C SER A 1198 -25.43 43.42 42.18
#